data_AF-A0A8C9QHI8-F1
#
_entry.id   AF-A0A8C9QHI8-F1
#
_cell.length_a   1.000
_cell.length_b   1.000
_cell.length_c   1.000
_cell.angle_alpha   90.00
_cell.angle_beta   90.00
_cell.angle_gamma   90.00
#
_symmetry.space_group_name_H-M   'P 1'
#
loop_
_entity.id
_entity.type
_entity.pdbx_description
1 polymer ?
#
loop_
_entity_poly.entity_id
_entity_poly.type
_entity_poly.pdbx_seq_one_letter_code
_entity_poly.pdbx_strand_id
1 'polypeptide(L)'
;MAAPASRGGRLPRPASGPSPAAAPETRWLPGASRPLPEPGGLEWLNTEEPISVYKDLCGKVVILDFFTYCCINCIHLLPDLHALEHMHSDKDGLLIVGVHSAKFPNEKVLDNIKSAVLRYNITHPVVNDADACLWQELEVSCWPTLVILGPRGNMLFSLVGEGHKDKLFLYTSIALKYYKERGQIRDNKIGIKLYKDSLPPSPLLFPGKITVDHATNRLAVADTGHHRILVIWKNGQIQYSIGGPNPGRKDGIFSEATFNSPQGVVMKNNVIYVADTENHLIRKIDLEAEKVSTVAGIGIQGTDREGGAAGEQQPISSPWDVALGTSGSEVQRDDILWIAMAGTHQIWALLLDSGKLPKKNELKKGTCLRFAGSGNEENRNNAYPHKAGFAQPSGLSLASEDPWSCLFVADSESSTVRTVSLKDGAVKHLVGGERDPMNLFAFGDVDGVGLSAKLQHPLGVAWDKKRNLLYVADSYNHKIKVVDPKTKSCTTLAGTGDTNDVFSSSFTESAFNEPGGLCVGENGRLLYVADTNNHQIKVMDLETRTVSVLPVLRSENAVVDGPFLVEKQKTVPKLPKSAPSIGLSTVTACPGQTLQFKLRLDLPSGAKLTEGVSSCWFLTAEGNEWLLEGQIPSGDIENISNQPTISLQIPGNCLSLTAVVTISVFLYYCSADSSACMMKGILFRQPLQITYTQPGYIDPVELRYVF
;
A
#
# COMPACT_ATOMS: atom_id res chain seq x y z
N MET A 1 54.85 -10.04 67.60
CA MET A 1 54.03 -11.23 67.92
C MET A 1 53.00 -11.35 66.79
N ALA A 2 53.33 -12.00 65.66
CA ALA A 2 53.15 -13.43 65.35
C ALA A 2 51.65 -13.85 65.44
N ALA A 3 50.86 -13.88 64.36
CA ALA A 3 50.75 -14.87 63.23
C ALA A 3 49.86 -16.11 63.59
N PRO A 4 49.23 -16.89 62.67
CA PRO A 4 48.97 -16.74 61.21
C PRO A 4 47.63 -17.32 60.62
N ALA A 5 47.43 -17.10 59.29
CA ALA A 5 46.91 -17.98 58.20
C ALA A 5 45.48 -18.60 58.24
N SER A 6 44.71 -18.63 57.13
CA SER A 6 45.09 -19.25 55.84
C SER A 6 44.21 -18.86 54.62
N ARG A 7 44.92 -18.76 53.47
CA ARG A 7 44.65 -19.15 52.04
C ARG A 7 43.20 -19.07 51.49
N GLY A 8 42.91 -18.59 50.28
CA GLY A 8 43.69 -18.23 49.09
C GLY A 8 42.84 -18.52 47.83
N GLY A 9 42.78 -17.57 46.88
CA GLY A 9 42.13 -17.78 45.58
C GLY A 9 41.69 -16.48 44.89
N ARG A 10 42.57 -15.88 44.07
CA ARG A 10 42.22 -14.78 43.14
C ARG A 10 41.58 -15.36 41.87
N LEU A 11 40.39 -14.88 41.51
CA LEU A 11 39.84 -14.97 40.15
C LEU A 11 40.27 -13.74 39.32
N PRO A 12 40.48 -13.87 37.99
CA PRO A 12 41.05 -12.81 37.15
C PRO A 12 40.03 -11.70 36.87
N ARG A 13 40.54 -10.47 36.64
CA ARG A 13 39.76 -9.31 36.19
C ARG A 13 39.11 -9.58 34.81
N PRO A 14 37.86 -9.19 34.58
CA PRO A 14 37.28 -9.24 33.24
C PRO A 14 37.93 -8.18 32.34
N ALA A 15 38.28 -8.63 31.13
CA ALA A 15 38.86 -7.82 30.07
C ALA A 15 37.91 -6.69 29.64
N SER A 16 38.49 -5.56 29.25
CA SER A 16 37.83 -4.43 28.60
C SER A 16 36.93 -4.90 27.46
N GLY A 17 35.63 -4.59 27.55
CA GLY A 17 34.65 -4.85 26.50
C GLY A 17 34.98 -4.09 25.20
N PRO A 18 34.48 -4.56 24.06
CA PRO A 18 34.78 -3.98 22.76
C PRO A 18 34.15 -2.58 22.64
N SER A 19 34.91 -1.66 22.06
CA SER A 19 34.47 -0.33 21.63
C SER A 19 33.33 -0.43 20.60
N PRO A 20 32.49 0.61 20.41
CA PRO A 20 31.41 0.59 19.43
C PRO A 20 31.99 0.40 18.02
N ALA A 21 31.43 -0.57 17.28
CA ALA A 21 31.84 -0.86 15.92
C ALA A 21 31.60 0.37 15.03
N ALA A 22 32.64 0.81 14.34
CA ALA A 22 32.53 1.71 13.19
C ALA A 22 31.66 1.04 12.11
N ALA A 23 31.02 1.86 11.26
CA ALA A 23 30.21 1.40 10.13
C ALA A 23 30.97 0.34 9.30
N PRO A 24 30.32 -0.75 8.84
CA PRO A 24 31.01 -1.77 8.05
C PRO A 24 31.45 -1.16 6.72
N GLU A 25 32.77 -1.13 6.52
CA GLU A 25 33.41 -0.65 5.30
C GLU A 25 33.13 -1.57 4.10
N THR A 26 33.06 -0.97 2.92
CA THR A 26 32.99 -1.63 1.60
C THR A 26 33.98 -2.80 1.50
N ARG A 27 33.50 -4.04 1.35
CA ARG A 27 34.37 -5.22 1.30
C ARG A 27 34.57 -5.68 -0.15
N TRP A 28 35.81 -5.66 -0.63
CA TRP A 28 36.19 -6.34 -1.86
C TRP A 28 36.24 -7.85 -1.58
N LEU A 29 35.42 -8.64 -2.28
CA LEU A 29 35.46 -10.10 -2.18
C LEU A 29 36.54 -10.62 -3.13
N PRO A 30 37.69 -11.14 -2.64
CA PRO A 30 38.66 -11.78 -3.50
C PRO A 30 37.99 -12.98 -4.17
N GLY A 31 38.28 -13.19 -5.46
CA GLY A 31 37.61 -14.14 -6.36
C GLY A 31 37.56 -15.59 -5.87
N ALA A 32 36.66 -15.87 -4.93
CA ALA A 32 36.29 -17.21 -4.52
C ALA A 32 35.31 -17.75 -5.57
N SER A 33 35.75 -18.79 -6.26
CA SER A 33 35.03 -19.57 -7.26
C SER A 33 33.95 -20.46 -6.65
N ARG A 34 33.08 -19.89 -5.79
CA ARG A 34 31.88 -20.61 -5.34
C ARG A 34 30.71 -20.06 -6.15
N PRO A 35 30.00 -20.92 -6.92
CA PRO A 35 28.78 -20.48 -7.59
C PRO A 35 27.81 -19.93 -6.54
N LEU A 36 27.23 -18.76 -6.81
CA LEU A 36 25.99 -18.30 -6.20
C LEU A 36 24.97 -19.46 -6.20
N PRO A 37 24.40 -19.81 -5.04
CA PRO A 37 23.42 -20.89 -4.96
C PRO A 37 22.09 -20.49 -5.60
N GLU A 38 21.36 -21.48 -6.11
CA GLU A 38 20.05 -21.29 -6.77
C GLU A 38 19.04 -22.28 -6.19
N PRO A 39 18.19 -21.85 -5.24
CA PRO A 39 17.08 -22.67 -4.77
C PRO A 39 16.11 -22.91 -5.93
N GLY A 40 15.77 -24.17 -6.20
CA GLY A 40 14.77 -24.53 -7.20
C GLY A 40 13.34 -24.36 -6.67
N GLY A 41 12.41 -23.99 -7.55
CA GLY A 41 10.97 -24.00 -7.24
C GLY A 41 10.45 -22.79 -6.47
N LEU A 42 11.22 -21.70 -6.38
CA LEU A 42 10.73 -20.44 -5.79
C LEU A 42 9.70 -19.76 -6.71
N GLU A 43 8.77 -19.04 -6.09
CA GLU A 43 7.76 -18.26 -6.78
C GLU A 43 8.34 -16.92 -7.25
N TRP A 44 7.96 -16.48 -8.45
CA TRP A 44 8.45 -15.25 -9.07
C TRP A 44 7.31 -14.29 -9.42
N LEU A 45 7.61 -13.00 -9.37
CA LEU A 45 6.77 -11.90 -9.79
C LEU A 45 7.51 -11.06 -10.83
N ASN A 46 6.75 -10.37 -11.67
CA ASN A 46 7.27 -9.54 -12.77
C ASN A 46 8.11 -10.29 -13.82
N THR A 47 7.94 -11.60 -13.95
CA THR A 47 8.61 -12.43 -14.98
C THR A 47 7.60 -13.36 -15.65
N GLU A 48 7.93 -13.84 -16.85
CA GLU A 48 7.13 -14.87 -17.52
C GLU A 48 7.34 -16.26 -16.90
N GLU A 49 8.58 -16.57 -16.53
CA GLU A 49 9.03 -17.83 -15.95
C GLU A 49 10.08 -17.57 -14.86
N PRO A 50 10.40 -18.55 -13.99
CA PRO A 50 11.50 -18.42 -13.03
C PRO A 50 12.84 -18.11 -13.71
N ILE A 51 13.61 -17.20 -13.14
CA ILE A 51 14.92 -16.77 -13.67
C ILE A 51 16.05 -17.52 -12.94
N SER A 52 17.00 -18.07 -13.71
CA SER A 52 18.27 -18.61 -13.21
C SER A 52 19.45 -17.74 -13.66
N VAL A 53 20.32 -17.41 -12.71
CA VAL A 53 21.61 -16.76 -12.88
C VAL A 53 22.47 -17.46 -13.93
N TYR A 54 22.56 -18.80 -13.88
CA TYR A 54 23.46 -19.55 -14.78
C TYR A 54 22.85 -19.91 -16.13
N LYS A 55 21.53 -19.82 -16.29
CA LYS A 55 20.87 -20.10 -17.57
C LYS A 55 20.48 -18.83 -18.30
N ASP A 56 19.80 -17.92 -17.61
CA ASP A 56 19.11 -16.79 -18.21
C ASP A 56 19.91 -15.48 -18.09
N LEU A 57 20.69 -15.33 -17.02
CA LEU A 57 21.46 -14.10 -16.74
C LEU A 57 22.94 -14.16 -17.19
N CYS A 58 23.34 -15.25 -17.84
CA CYS A 58 24.66 -15.34 -18.45
C CYS A 58 24.88 -14.21 -19.47
N GLY A 59 25.93 -13.42 -19.26
CA GLY A 59 26.23 -12.25 -20.08
C GLY A 59 25.56 -10.95 -19.61
N LYS A 60 25.09 -10.89 -18.36
CA LYS A 60 24.52 -9.68 -17.75
C LYS A 60 25.28 -9.27 -16.48
N VAL A 61 25.36 -7.98 -16.21
CA VAL A 61 25.58 -7.49 -14.85
C VAL A 61 24.24 -7.61 -14.12
N VAL A 62 24.25 -8.19 -12.93
CA VAL A 62 23.02 -8.41 -12.14
C VAL A 62 23.16 -7.72 -10.80
N ILE A 63 22.08 -7.09 -10.34
CA ILE A 63 21.98 -6.58 -8.98
C ILE A 63 20.96 -7.43 -8.25
N LEU A 64 21.40 -8.12 -7.19
CA LEU A 64 20.49 -8.74 -6.25
C LEU A 64 20.17 -7.72 -5.16
N ASP A 65 18.90 -7.42 -4.96
CA ASP A 65 18.40 -6.59 -3.88
C ASP A 65 17.77 -7.47 -2.80
N PHE A 66 18.49 -7.69 -1.70
CA PHE A 66 17.98 -8.40 -0.54
C PHE A 66 17.12 -7.46 0.29
N PHE A 67 15.81 -7.54 0.10
CA PHE A 67 14.84 -6.60 0.65
C PHE A 67 13.64 -7.30 1.28
N THR A 68 12.86 -6.54 2.04
CA THR A 68 11.54 -6.94 2.58
C THR A 68 10.67 -5.69 2.62
N TYR A 69 9.38 -5.80 2.34
CA TYR A 69 8.53 -4.63 2.07
C TYR A 69 8.01 -3.90 3.31
N CYS A 70 8.15 -4.49 4.51
CA CYS A 70 7.88 -3.78 5.77
C CYS A 70 8.90 -2.67 6.07
N CYS A 71 10.17 -2.90 5.70
CA CYS A 71 11.29 -2.08 6.17
C CYS A 71 11.39 -0.76 5.40
N ILE A 72 11.33 0.36 6.11
CA ILE A 72 11.42 1.70 5.51
C ILE A 72 12.76 1.94 4.80
N ASN A 73 13.85 1.37 5.30
CA ASN A 73 15.17 1.47 4.66
C ASN A 73 15.17 0.80 3.26
N CYS A 74 14.41 -0.29 3.07
CA CYS A 74 14.25 -0.93 1.77
C CYS A 74 13.42 -0.03 0.83
N ILE A 75 12.33 0.55 1.35
CA ILE A 75 11.45 1.43 0.57
C ILE A 75 12.23 2.64 0.04
N HIS A 76 13.08 3.26 0.86
CA HIS A 76 13.94 4.38 0.44
C HIS A 76 14.96 4.02 -0.64
N LEU A 77 15.30 2.74 -0.83
CA LEU A 77 16.22 2.29 -1.87
C LEU A 77 15.53 2.13 -3.23
N LEU A 78 14.22 1.87 -3.26
CA LEU A 78 13.47 1.63 -4.50
C LEU A 78 13.60 2.77 -5.52
N PRO A 79 13.55 4.06 -5.16
CA PRO A 79 13.78 5.16 -6.11
C PRO A 79 15.16 5.12 -6.79
N ASP A 80 16.19 4.66 -6.08
CA ASP A 80 17.54 4.52 -6.65
C ASP A 80 17.59 3.36 -7.66
N LEU A 81 16.95 2.24 -7.35
CA LEU A 81 16.83 1.09 -8.26
C LEU A 81 16.01 1.43 -9.49
N HIS A 82 14.89 2.15 -9.34
CA HIS A 82 14.08 2.65 -10.44
C HIS A 82 14.86 3.57 -11.39
N ALA A 83 15.62 4.52 -10.83
CA ALA A 83 16.45 5.41 -11.62
C ALA A 83 17.53 4.63 -12.38
N LEU A 84 18.09 3.57 -11.78
CA LEU A 84 19.09 2.74 -12.42
C LEU A 84 18.50 1.87 -13.54
N GLU A 85 17.34 1.24 -13.32
CA GLU A 85 16.60 0.46 -14.33
C GLU A 85 16.22 1.33 -15.54
N HIS A 86 15.80 2.58 -15.30
CA HIS A 86 15.50 3.52 -16.37
C HIS A 86 16.74 3.91 -17.20
N MET A 87 17.92 3.97 -16.59
CA MET A 87 19.16 4.29 -17.30
C MET A 87 19.79 3.09 -18.03
N HIS A 88 19.58 1.88 -17.53
CA HIS A 88 20.22 0.67 -18.03
C HIS A 88 19.19 -0.45 -18.11
N SER A 89 18.77 -0.76 -19.34
CA SER A 89 17.82 -1.83 -19.63
C SER A 89 18.48 -3.21 -19.63
N ASP A 90 17.64 -4.25 -19.73
CA ASP A 90 18.06 -5.61 -20.02
C ASP A 90 18.97 -5.69 -21.26
N LYS A 91 18.66 -4.95 -22.32
CA LYS A 91 19.48 -4.86 -23.54
C LYS A 91 20.83 -4.19 -23.32
N ASP A 92 20.92 -3.24 -22.39
CA ASP A 92 22.19 -2.62 -22.02
C ASP A 92 23.09 -3.56 -21.24
N GLY A 93 22.54 -4.70 -20.80
CA GLY A 93 23.24 -5.75 -20.09
C GLY A 93 23.06 -5.73 -18.58
N LEU A 94 22.08 -4.97 -18.06
CA LEU A 94 21.79 -4.90 -16.62
C LEU A 94 20.45 -5.57 -16.32
N LEU A 95 20.36 -6.31 -15.21
CA LEU A 95 19.10 -6.72 -14.63
C LEU A 95 19.13 -6.53 -13.11
N ILE A 96 18.06 -6.01 -12.54
CA ILE A 96 17.85 -5.96 -11.09
C ILE A 96 16.90 -7.10 -10.72
N VAL A 97 17.20 -7.82 -9.66
CA VAL A 97 16.36 -8.89 -9.11
C VAL A 97 16.14 -8.61 -7.63
N GLY A 98 14.90 -8.31 -7.26
CA GLY A 98 14.49 -8.24 -5.86
C GLY A 98 14.46 -9.64 -5.27
N VAL A 99 15.41 -9.95 -4.40
CA VAL A 99 15.41 -11.17 -3.59
C VAL A 99 14.64 -10.83 -2.32
N HIS A 100 13.33 -11.06 -2.35
CA HIS A 100 12.47 -10.77 -1.21
C HIS A 100 12.73 -11.80 -0.10
N SER A 101 13.41 -11.37 0.96
CA SER A 101 13.78 -12.18 2.12
C SER A 101 13.01 -11.67 3.34
N ALA A 102 11.88 -12.32 3.62
CA ALA A 102 10.88 -11.88 4.59
C ALA A 102 11.45 -11.72 6.01
N LYS A 103 11.09 -10.61 6.69
CA LYS A 103 11.29 -10.44 8.14
C LYS A 103 10.15 -11.07 8.93
N PHE A 104 8.90 -10.81 8.52
CA PHE A 104 7.69 -11.27 9.19
C PHE A 104 7.04 -12.46 8.47
N PRO A 105 6.31 -13.35 9.20
CA PRO A 105 5.59 -14.46 8.60
C PRO A 105 4.60 -14.05 7.50
N ASN A 106 3.88 -12.95 7.68
CA ASN A 106 2.94 -12.42 6.68
C ASN A 106 3.59 -12.14 5.32
N GLU A 107 4.84 -11.70 5.32
CA GLU A 107 5.58 -11.35 4.11
C GLU A 107 6.06 -12.58 3.32
N LYS A 108 5.95 -13.79 3.88
CA LYS A 108 6.25 -15.04 3.16
C LYS A 108 5.18 -15.41 2.13
N VAL A 109 3.98 -14.86 2.27
CA VAL A 109 2.83 -15.15 1.40
C VAL A 109 2.94 -14.37 0.10
N LEU A 110 2.95 -15.08 -1.04
CA LEU A 110 3.18 -14.47 -2.35
C LEU A 110 2.20 -13.34 -2.69
N ASP A 111 0.90 -13.51 -2.42
CA ASP A 111 -0.11 -12.50 -2.74
C ASP A 111 0.07 -11.19 -1.94
N ASN A 112 0.67 -11.26 -0.75
CA ASN A 112 1.00 -10.07 0.03
C ASN A 112 2.22 -9.35 -0.56
N ILE A 113 3.26 -10.10 -0.97
CA ILE A 113 4.41 -9.53 -1.70
C ILE A 113 3.96 -8.88 -3.00
N LYS A 114 3.07 -9.55 -3.73
CA LYS A 114 2.46 -9.05 -4.96
C LYS A 114 1.69 -7.76 -4.74
N SER A 115 0.94 -7.66 -3.64
CA SER A 115 0.30 -6.39 -3.22
C SER A 115 1.35 -5.31 -2.95
N ALA A 116 2.45 -5.63 -2.26
CA ALA A 116 3.54 -4.69 -2.01
C ALA A 116 4.27 -4.23 -3.29
N VAL A 117 4.51 -5.14 -4.24
CA VAL A 117 5.08 -4.86 -5.57
C VAL A 117 4.22 -3.82 -6.30
N LEU A 118 2.90 -3.92 -6.21
CA LEU A 118 1.99 -2.92 -6.76
C LEU A 118 2.03 -1.60 -5.97
N ARG A 119 1.95 -1.66 -4.64
CA ARG A 119 1.96 -0.49 -3.74
C ARG A 119 3.17 0.40 -3.96
N TYR A 120 4.34 -0.21 -4.10
CA TYR A 120 5.61 0.49 -4.28
C TYR A 120 6.06 0.56 -5.75
N ASN A 121 5.20 0.14 -6.69
CA ASN A 121 5.42 0.16 -8.15
C ASN A 121 6.73 -0.52 -8.57
N ILE A 122 7.13 -1.62 -7.93
CA ILE A 122 8.33 -2.37 -8.29
C ILE A 122 8.16 -2.98 -9.69
N THR A 123 8.98 -2.57 -10.65
CA THR A 123 8.89 -3.00 -12.06
C THR A 123 9.92 -4.04 -12.50
N HIS A 124 10.92 -4.31 -11.67
CA HIS A 124 11.91 -5.35 -11.92
C HIS A 124 11.44 -6.72 -11.42
N PRO A 125 12.05 -7.83 -11.88
CA PRO A 125 11.83 -9.18 -11.36
C PRO A 125 11.95 -9.28 -9.83
N VAL A 126 11.05 -10.02 -9.20
CA VAL A 126 11.09 -10.30 -7.76
C VAL A 126 10.92 -11.80 -7.52
N VAL A 127 11.76 -12.38 -6.66
CA VAL A 127 11.65 -13.77 -6.21
C VAL A 127 11.28 -13.82 -4.73
N ASN A 128 10.34 -14.69 -4.37
CA ASN A 128 9.97 -14.96 -2.98
C ASN A 128 10.94 -15.97 -2.35
N ASP A 129 12.04 -15.50 -1.77
CA ASP A 129 12.95 -16.32 -0.95
C ASP A 129 12.47 -16.34 0.51
N ALA A 130 11.30 -16.94 0.73
CA ALA A 130 10.57 -16.89 2.00
C ALA A 130 11.34 -17.49 3.19
N ASP A 131 12.25 -18.43 2.94
CA ASP A 131 13.10 -19.04 3.97
C ASP A 131 14.47 -18.37 4.10
N ALA A 132 14.69 -17.31 3.31
CA ALA A 132 15.92 -16.53 3.28
C ALA A 132 17.14 -17.42 3.03
N CYS A 133 17.01 -18.41 2.13
CA CYS A 133 18.07 -19.37 1.83
C CYS A 133 19.29 -18.66 1.24
N LEU A 134 19.06 -17.82 0.23
CA LEU A 134 20.14 -17.11 -0.45
C LEU A 134 20.76 -16.04 0.46
N TRP A 135 19.94 -15.39 1.27
CA TRP A 135 20.37 -14.47 2.33
C TRP A 135 21.33 -15.15 3.31
N GLN A 136 20.98 -16.34 3.81
CA GLN A 136 21.79 -17.10 4.78
C GLN A 136 23.09 -17.61 4.17
N GLU A 137 23.05 -18.13 2.96
CA GLU A 137 24.25 -18.65 2.27
C GLU A 137 25.27 -17.56 1.94
N LEU A 138 24.81 -16.33 1.71
CA LEU A 138 25.66 -15.17 1.48
C LEU A 138 26.00 -14.39 2.76
N GLU A 139 25.56 -14.87 3.92
CA GLU A 139 25.78 -14.23 5.23
C GLU A 139 25.31 -12.76 5.26
N VAL A 140 24.21 -12.46 4.56
CA VAL A 140 23.57 -11.15 4.61
C VAL A 140 23.06 -10.90 6.03
N SER A 141 23.15 -9.66 6.51
CA SER A 141 22.85 -9.32 7.91
C SER A 141 22.14 -7.98 8.09
N CYS A 142 21.72 -7.33 7.00
CA CYS A 142 21.07 -6.03 7.04
C CYS A 142 20.14 -5.84 5.84
N TRP A 143 18.94 -5.33 6.11
CA TRP A 143 18.00 -4.89 5.09
C TRP A 143 18.15 -3.38 4.84
N PRO A 144 18.23 -2.93 3.57
CA PRO A 144 18.50 -3.72 2.36
C PRO A 144 19.99 -4.08 2.24
N THR A 145 20.31 -5.07 1.41
CA THR A 145 21.69 -5.32 0.93
C THR A 145 21.69 -5.55 -0.57
N LEU A 146 22.51 -4.78 -1.30
CA LEU A 146 22.71 -4.96 -2.74
C LEU A 146 23.96 -5.81 -3.00
N VAL A 147 23.85 -6.82 -3.86
CA VAL A 147 24.99 -7.62 -4.35
C VAL A 147 25.09 -7.49 -5.87
N ILE A 148 26.22 -6.98 -6.37
CA ILE A 148 26.46 -6.78 -7.79
C ILE A 148 27.25 -7.97 -8.34
N LEU A 149 26.71 -8.63 -9.36
CA LEU A 149 27.30 -9.79 -10.03
C LEU A 149 27.80 -9.44 -11.43
N GLY A 150 28.86 -10.12 -11.87
CA GLY A 150 29.34 -10.10 -13.26
C GLY A 150 28.62 -11.14 -14.15
N PRO A 151 28.97 -11.19 -15.46
CA PRO A 151 28.28 -11.97 -16.49
C PRO A 151 28.33 -13.49 -16.34
N ARG A 152 29.04 -14.02 -15.34
CA ARG A 152 29.13 -15.45 -15.02
C ARG A 152 28.58 -15.76 -13.61
N GLY A 153 27.82 -14.85 -13.01
CA GLY A 153 27.36 -14.98 -11.62
C GLY A 153 28.44 -14.74 -10.57
N ASN A 154 29.60 -14.21 -10.97
CA ASN A 154 30.68 -13.91 -10.03
C ASN A 154 30.38 -12.61 -9.26
N MET A 155 30.37 -12.68 -7.93
CA MET A 155 30.18 -11.50 -7.08
C MET A 155 31.31 -10.48 -7.28
N LEU A 156 30.95 -9.21 -7.43
CA LEU A 156 31.88 -8.09 -7.63
C LEU A 156 31.92 -7.19 -6.40
N PHE A 157 30.74 -6.78 -5.91
CA PHE A 157 30.59 -5.80 -4.83
C PHE A 157 29.36 -6.11 -3.98
N SER A 158 29.38 -5.69 -2.72
CA SER A 158 28.19 -5.57 -1.87
C SER A 158 28.06 -4.14 -1.31
N LEU A 159 26.82 -3.65 -1.22
CA LEU A 159 26.46 -2.39 -0.57
C LEU A 159 25.41 -2.69 0.49
N VAL A 160 25.68 -2.32 1.73
CA VAL A 160 24.85 -2.67 2.89
C VAL A 160 24.12 -1.43 3.37
N GLY A 161 22.79 -1.50 3.49
CA GLY A 161 21.94 -0.40 3.92
C GLY A 161 21.50 0.53 2.79
N GLU A 162 20.82 1.61 3.17
CA GLU A 162 20.29 2.65 2.28
C GLU A 162 21.31 3.78 1.97
N GLY A 163 20.97 4.67 1.03
CA GLY A 163 21.73 5.91 0.79
C GLY A 163 23.07 5.71 0.08
N HIS A 164 23.19 4.68 -0.76
CA HIS A 164 24.41 4.36 -1.50
C HIS A 164 24.30 4.58 -3.02
N LYS A 165 23.36 5.42 -3.48
CA LYS A 165 23.12 5.76 -4.90
C LYS A 165 24.39 5.99 -5.71
N ASP A 166 25.28 6.87 -5.22
CA ASP A 166 26.51 7.24 -5.95
C ASP A 166 27.40 6.03 -6.20
N LYS A 167 27.56 5.16 -5.18
CA LYS A 167 28.35 3.92 -5.29
C LYS A 167 27.67 2.89 -6.18
N LEU A 168 26.36 2.74 -6.05
CA LEU A 168 25.55 1.84 -6.87
C LEU A 168 25.74 2.18 -8.37
N PHE A 169 25.61 3.46 -8.73
CA PHE A 169 25.74 3.94 -10.10
C PHE A 169 27.19 3.83 -10.60
N LEU A 170 28.18 4.18 -9.75
CA LEU A 170 29.59 4.06 -10.10
C LEU A 170 29.99 2.60 -10.36
N TYR A 171 29.65 1.68 -9.46
CA TYR A 171 30.09 0.28 -9.56
C TYR A 171 29.43 -0.44 -10.73
N THR A 172 28.13 -0.20 -10.95
CA THR A 172 27.38 -0.81 -12.06
C THR A 172 27.84 -0.29 -13.41
N SER A 173 28.01 1.02 -13.57
CA SER A 173 28.48 1.61 -14.84
C SER A 173 29.89 1.14 -15.21
N ILE A 174 30.81 1.06 -14.23
CA ILE A 174 32.17 0.55 -14.45
C ILE A 174 32.17 -0.95 -14.74
N ALA A 175 31.34 -1.75 -14.05
CA ALA A 175 31.21 -3.18 -14.33
C ALA A 175 30.69 -3.43 -15.75
N LEU A 176 29.61 -2.72 -16.15
CA LEU A 176 29.07 -2.79 -17.52
C LEU A 176 30.13 -2.40 -18.54
N LYS A 177 30.85 -1.28 -18.34
CA LYS A 177 31.92 -0.83 -19.23
C LYS A 177 33.01 -1.89 -19.38
N TYR A 178 33.54 -2.40 -18.26
CA TYR A 178 34.62 -3.38 -18.23
C TYR A 178 34.26 -4.68 -18.98
N TYR A 179 33.05 -5.20 -18.76
CA TYR A 179 32.62 -6.45 -19.40
C TYR A 179 32.16 -6.25 -20.86
N LYS A 180 31.65 -5.06 -21.23
CA LYS A 180 31.38 -4.69 -22.63
C LYS A 180 32.66 -4.62 -23.45
N GLU A 181 33.70 -3.96 -22.95
CA GLU A 181 35.01 -3.87 -23.61
C GLU A 181 35.65 -5.26 -23.84
N ARG A 182 35.26 -6.27 -23.06
CA ARG A 182 35.69 -7.66 -23.19
C ARG A 182 34.75 -8.54 -24.01
N GLY A 183 33.66 -8.00 -24.57
CA GLY A 183 32.66 -8.76 -25.33
C GLY A 183 31.92 -9.81 -24.49
N GLN A 184 31.76 -9.58 -23.18
CA GLN A 184 31.13 -10.53 -22.26
C GLN A 184 29.70 -10.12 -21.86
N ILE A 185 29.18 -9.00 -22.39
CA ILE A 185 27.81 -8.55 -22.17
C ILE A 185 26.96 -8.86 -23.41
N ARG A 186 25.80 -9.49 -23.19
CA ARG A 186 24.82 -9.81 -24.22
C ARG A 186 23.69 -8.78 -24.22
N ASP A 187 23.06 -8.57 -25.37
CA ASP A 187 21.96 -7.63 -25.61
C ASP A 187 20.59 -8.32 -25.71
N ASN A 188 20.50 -9.61 -25.40
CA ASN A 188 19.25 -10.37 -25.39
C ASN A 188 18.26 -9.82 -24.35
N LYS A 189 16.96 -9.94 -24.65
CA LYS A 189 15.90 -9.56 -23.71
C LYS A 189 15.69 -10.62 -22.61
N ILE A 190 15.10 -10.18 -21.50
CA ILE A 190 14.56 -11.04 -20.44
C ILE A 190 13.03 -10.91 -20.43
N GLY A 191 12.30 -12.03 -20.26
CA GLY A 191 10.83 -12.06 -20.28
C GLY A 191 10.23 -11.42 -19.02
N ILE A 192 9.92 -10.13 -19.10
CA ILE A 192 9.29 -9.36 -18.02
C ILE A 192 7.78 -9.24 -18.30
N LYS A 193 6.96 -9.57 -17.30
CA LYS A 193 5.50 -9.45 -17.35
C LYS A 193 4.98 -8.79 -16.08
N LEU A 194 4.63 -7.50 -16.17
CA LEU A 194 4.22 -6.73 -15.01
C LEU A 194 2.80 -7.09 -14.57
N TYR A 195 2.62 -7.36 -13.28
CA TYR A 195 1.30 -7.73 -12.77
C TYR A 195 0.29 -6.56 -12.82
N LYS A 196 0.76 -5.32 -12.66
CA LYS A 196 -0.08 -4.12 -12.66
C LYS A 196 -0.90 -3.94 -13.95
N ASP A 197 -0.40 -4.46 -15.07
CA ASP A 197 -1.05 -4.33 -16.38
C ASP A 197 -2.31 -5.20 -16.49
N SER A 198 -2.56 -6.09 -15.52
CA SER A 198 -3.69 -7.02 -15.49
C SER A 198 -4.82 -6.64 -14.53
N LEU A 199 -4.67 -5.54 -13.77
CA LEU A 199 -5.61 -5.17 -12.71
C LEU A 199 -6.78 -4.33 -13.23
N PRO A 200 -8.02 -4.64 -12.81
CA PRO A 200 -9.15 -3.78 -13.10
C PRO A 200 -9.07 -2.46 -12.29
N PRO A 201 -9.62 -1.37 -12.83
CA PRO A 201 -9.73 -0.12 -12.08
C PRO A 201 -10.68 -0.29 -10.88
N SER A 202 -10.31 0.29 -9.74
CA SER A 202 -11.11 0.30 -8.50
C SER A 202 -11.34 1.75 -8.04
N PRO A 203 -12.43 2.05 -7.30
CA PRO A 203 -12.63 3.39 -6.72
C PRO A 203 -11.53 3.81 -5.74
N LEU A 204 -10.94 2.86 -5.01
CA LEU A 204 -9.79 3.04 -4.13
C LEU A 204 -8.66 2.09 -4.56
N LEU A 205 -7.42 2.48 -4.33
CA LEU A 205 -6.23 1.68 -4.60
C LEU A 205 -5.28 1.78 -3.41
N PHE A 206 -5.20 0.72 -2.61
CA PHE A 206 -4.37 0.65 -1.42
C PHE A 206 -4.56 1.85 -0.46
N PRO A 207 -5.80 2.12 0.02
CA PRO A 207 -6.03 3.24 0.94
C PRO A 207 -5.25 3.02 2.25
N GLY A 208 -4.28 3.88 2.54
CA GLY A 208 -3.36 3.70 3.65
C GLY A 208 -3.91 4.20 4.99
N LYS A 209 -4.63 5.32 5.00
CA LYS A 209 -5.16 5.95 6.22
C LYS A 209 -6.53 6.57 6.02
N ILE A 210 -7.24 6.73 7.13
CA ILE A 210 -8.56 7.35 7.20
C ILE A 210 -8.70 8.14 8.49
N THR A 211 -9.43 9.26 8.44
CA THR A 211 -9.77 10.08 9.61
C THR A 211 -11.20 10.60 9.51
N VAL A 212 -11.78 10.98 10.65
CA VAL A 212 -13.15 11.48 10.75
C VAL A 212 -13.13 12.93 11.23
N ASP A 213 -13.83 13.82 10.52
CA ASP A 213 -14.17 15.15 11.03
C ASP A 213 -15.32 15.02 12.04
N HIS A 214 -15.04 15.14 13.32
CA HIS A 214 -16.05 15.00 14.38
C HIS A 214 -17.15 16.08 14.34
N ALA A 215 -16.96 17.21 13.67
CA ALA A 215 -17.97 18.25 13.57
C ALA A 215 -19.03 17.92 12.50
N THR A 216 -18.62 17.35 11.38
CA THR A 216 -19.50 17.10 10.21
C THR A 216 -19.73 15.61 9.91
N ASN A 217 -19.00 14.71 10.56
CA ASN A 217 -18.92 13.27 10.26
C ASN A 217 -18.52 12.97 8.80
N ARG A 218 -17.76 13.86 8.15
CA ARG A 218 -17.06 13.56 6.91
C ARG A 218 -15.81 12.73 7.20
N LEU A 219 -15.39 11.95 6.22
CA LEU A 219 -14.16 11.17 6.28
C LEU A 219 -13.16 11.78 5.30
N ALA A 220 -11.90 11.87 5.72
CA ALA A 220 -10.79 12.09 4.80
C ALA A 220 -10.02 10.78 4.67
N VAL A 221 -9.77 10.36 3.43
CA VAL A 221 -9.15 9.07 3.09
C VAL A 221 -7.92 9.35 2.24
N ALA A 222 -6.78 8.80 2.67
CA ALA A 222 -5.58 8.77 1.85
C ALA A 222 -5.66 7.57 0.91
N ASP A 223 -6.04 7.82 -0.34
CA ASP A 223 -6.12 6.82 -1.40
C ASP A 223 -4.73 6.67 -2.02
N THR A 224 -3.84 6.04 -1.26
CA THR A 224 -2.37 6.09 -1.43
C THR A 224 -1.92 5.66 -2.82
N GLY A 225 -2.45 4.56 -3.34
CA GLY A 225 -2.07 4.02 -4.65
C GLY A 225 -2.60 4.84 -5.84
N HIS A 226 -3.63 5.68 -5.63
CA HIS A 226 -4.03 6.69 -6.61
C HIS A 226 -3.37 8.05 -6.38
N HIS A 227 -2.45 8.15 -5.41
CA HIS A 227 -1.70 9.36 -5.07
C HIS A 227 -2.60 10.59 -4.83
N ARG A 228 -3.70 10.40 -4.10
CA ARG A 228 -4.73 11.43 -3.88
C ARG A 228 -5.37 11.35 -2.50
N ILE A 229 -6.06 12.44 -2.14
CA ILE A 229 -6.91 12.51 -0.95
C ILE A 229 -8.38 12.60 -1.37
N LEU A 230 -9.23 11.81 -0.71
CA LEU A 230 -10.69 11.88 -0.87
C LEU A 230 -11.32 12.47 0.38
N VAL A 231 -12.25 13.40 0.21
CA VAL A 231 -13.18 13.83 1.26
C VAL A 231 -14.54 13.25 0.92
N ILE A 232 -15.05 12.38 1.79
CA ILE A 232 -16.28 11.63 1.56
C ILE A 232 -17.28 11.86 2.70
N TRP A 233 -18.56 11.90 2.34
CA TRP A 233 -19.65 11.89 3.31
C TRP A 233 -19.80 10.50 3.93
N LYS A 234 -20.43 10.43 5.11
CA LYS A 234 -20.68 9.16 5.81
C LYS A 234 -21.49 8.13 5.03
N ASN A 235 -22.26 8.57 4.03
CA ASN A 235 -23.03 7.70 3.14
C ASN A 235 -22.19 7.14 1.97
N GLY A 236 -20.90 7.50 1.90
CA GLY A 236 -20.00 7.07 0.84
C GLY A 236 -19.85 8.04 -0.33
N GLN A 237 -20.63 9.12 -0.38
CA GLN A 237 -20.59 10.06 -1.49
C GLN A 237 -19.32 10.91 -1.44
N ILE A 238 -18.56 10.93 -2.53
CA ILE A 238 -17.37 11.77 -2.66
C ILE A 238 -17.79 13.24 -2.74
N GLN A 239 -17.25 14.07 -1.85
CA GLN A 239 -17.35 15.53 -1.90
C GLN A 239 -16.21 16.11 -2.74
N TYR A 240 -14.96 15.73 -2.43
CA TYR A 240 -13.76 16.20 -3.12
C TYR A 240 -12.83 15.04 -3.46
N SER A 241 -12.21 15.10 -4.63
CA SER A 241 -11.08 14.25 -5.03
C SER A 241 -9.91 15.15 -5.39
N ILE A 242 -8.81 15.05 -4.64
CA ILE A 242 -7.71 16.02 -4.69
C ILE A 242 -6.41 15.27 -4.99
N GLY A 243 -5.87 15.46 -6.20
CA GLY A 243 -4.67 14.77 -6.69
C GLY A 243 -4.92 13.51 -7.51
N GLY A 244 -3.82 12.89 -7.96
CA GLY A 244 -3.82 11.71 -8.82
C GLY A 244 -4.06 12.00 -10.31
N PRO A 245 -4.02 10.96 -11.18
CA PRO A 245 -3.67 9.58 -10.85
C PRO A 245 -2.16 9.35 -10.70
N ASN A 246 -1.33 10.31 -11.12
CA ASN A 246 0.13 10.18 -11.11
C ASN A 246 0.75 10.82 -9.86
N PRO A 247 1.91 10.34 -9.42
CA PRO A 247 2.63 10.95 -8.31
C PRO A 247 3.16 12.34 -8.69
N GLY A 248 3.26 13.23 -7.71
CA GLY A 248 3.85 14.55 -7.87
C GLY A 248 3.85 15.36 -6.57
N ARG A 249 4.40 16.57 -6.61
CA ARG A 249 4.50 17.49 -5.45
C ARG A 249 3.91 18.88 -5.67
N LYS A 250 3.13 19.06 -6.74
CA LYS A 250 2.56 20.36 -7.12
C LYS A 250 1.52 20.81 -6.07
N ASP A 251 1.63 22.07 -5.65
CA ASP A 251 0.65 22.80 -4.83
C ASP A 251 -0.32 23.58 -5.73
N GLY A 252 -1.34 24.23 -5.14
CA GLY A 252 -2.28 25.09 -5.87
C GLY A 252 -3.74 24.71 -5.66
N ILE A 253 -4.58 24.95 -6.66
CA ILE A 253 -5.99 24.52 -6.63
C ILE A 253 -6.09 22.99 -6.71
N PHE A 254 -7.23 22.42 -6.33
CA PHE A 254 -7.40 20.96 -6.25
C PHE A 254 -7.09 20.21 -7.56
N SER A 255 -7.40 20.81 -8.70
CA SER A 255 -7.16 20.26 -10.04
C SER A 255 -5.70 20.18 -10.46
N GLU A 256 -4.85 20.98 -9.83
CA GLU A 256 -3.42 21.04 -10.10
C GLU A 256 -2.58 20.34 -9.03
N ALA A 257 -3.12 20.21 -7.83
CA ALA A 257 -2.42 19.62 -6.72
C ALA A 257 -2.12 18.14 -6.97
N THR A 258 -0.93 17.69 -6.61
CA THR A 258 -0.53 16.27 -6.72
C THR A 258 0.18 15.84 -5.44
N PHE A 259 0.02 14.57 -5.07
CA PHE A 259 0.67 13.92 -3.94
C PHE A 259 1.53 12.75 -4.43
N ASN A 260 2.34 12.17 -3.56
CA ASN A 260 3.11 10.96 -3.85
C ASN A 260 2.96 9.98 -2.67
N SER A 261 2.12 8.97 -2.88
CA SER A 261 1.77 7.94 -1.90
C SER A 261 1.47 8.51 -0.49
N PRO A 262 0.44 9.38 -0.36
CA PRO A 262 0.10 9.97 0.93
C PRO A 262 -0.41 8.91 1.91
N GLN A 263 -0.07 9.08 3.19
CA GLN A 263 -0.50 8.24 4.31
C GLN A 263 -1.33 9.07 5.31
N GLY A 264 -0.77 9.41 6.46
CA GLY A 264 -1.44 10.13 7.55
C GLY A 264 -2.33 11.28 7.09
N VAL A 265 -3.57 11.29 7.57
CA VAL A 265 -4.51 12.40 7.37
C VAL A 265 -5.15 12.77 8.69
N VAL A 266 -5.22 14.07 8.98
CA VAL A 266 -6.01 14.61 10.10
C VAL A 266 -6.82 15.80 9.62
N MET A 267 -8.09 15.86 10.01
CA MET A 267 -9.03 16.88 9.54
C MET A 267 -9.70 17.59 10.72
N LYS A 268 -9.69 18.92 10.70
CA LYS A 268 -10.45 19.76 11.62
C LYS A 268 -10.72 21.13 10.99
N ASN A 269 -11.92 21.68 11.23
CA ASN A 269 -12.30 23.04 10.78
C ASN A 269 -12.02 23.28 9.29
N ASN A 270 -12.45 22.36 8.42
CA ASN A 270 -12.20 22.43 6.96
C ASN A 270 -10.73 22.45 6.53
N VAL A 271 -9.78 22.18 7.43
CA VAL A 271 -8.37 22.02 7.13
C VAL A 271 -7.98 20.55 7.29
N ILE A 272 -7.26 20.02 6.31
CA ILE A 272 -6.68 18.68 6.35
C ILE A 272 -5.16 18.83 6.32
N TYR A 273 -4.46 18.18 7.23
CA TYR A 273 -3.02 17.97 7.11
C TYR A 273 -2.75 16.56 6.64
N VAL A 274 -1.80 16.43 5.72
CA VAL A 274 -1.45 15.18 5.03
C VAL A 274 0.03 14.91 5.22
N ALA A 275 0.36 13.72 5.69
CA ALA A 275 1.69 13.15 5.57
C ALA A 275 1.85 12.58 4.16
N ASP A 276 2.57 13.32 3.31
CA ASP A 276 2.81 13.00 1.91
C ASP A 276 4.15 12.26 1.79
N THR A 277 4.08 10.96 2.10
CA THR A 277 5.18 10.12 2.56
C THR A 277 6.37 10.07 1.62
N GLU A 278 6.13 9.73 0.35
CA GLU A 278 7.18 9.54 -0.67
C GLU A 278 7.67 10.88 -1.25
N ASN A 279 6.96 11.98 -1.00
CA ASN A 279 7.50 13.31 -1.21
C ASN A 279 8.34 13.79 -0.01
N HIS A 280 8.25 13.11 1.13
CA HIS A 280 8.78 13.56 2.42
C HIS A 280 8.31 14.99 2.75
N LEU A 281 7.01 15.22 2.62
CA LEU A 281 6.36 16.51 2.87
C LEU A 281 5.20 16.37 3.86
N ILE A 282 4.89 17.46 4.56
CA ILE A 282 3.58 17.68 5.17
C ILE A 282 2.84 18.69 4.31
N ARG A 283 1.65 18.31 3.84
CA ARG A 283 0.78 19.14 3.01
C ARG A 283 -0.41 19.61 3.81
N LYS A 284 -0.92 20.79 3.49
CA LYS A 284 -2.16 21.37 4.03
C LYS A 284 -3.15 21.50 2.89
N ILE A 285 -4.36 20.96 3.08
CA ILE A 285 -5.51 21.18 2.22
C ILE A 285 -6.47 22.09 2.99
N ASP A 286 -6.81 23.22 2.37
CA ASP A 286 -7.80 24.17 2.86
C ASP A 286 -9.07 23.99 2.02
N LEU A 287 -10.12 23.40 2.60
CA LEU A 287 -11.36 23.09 1.89
C LEU A 287 -12.24 24.33 1.66
N GLU A 288 -12.04 25.40 2.44
CA GLU A 288 -12.77 26.66 2.22
C GLU A 288 -12.13 27.47 1.09
N ALA A 289 -10.79 27.51 1.05
CA ALA A 289 -10.06 28.19 -0.02
C ALA A 289 -9.85 27.33 -1.28
N GLU A 290 -10.20 26.05 -1.23
CA GLU A 290 -9.96 25.02 -2.26
C GLU A 290 -8.51 24.97 -2.74
N LYS A 291 -7.56 25.00 -1.80
CA LYS A 291 -6.12 25.04 -2.08
C LYS A 291 -5.31 24.03 -1.29
N VAL A 292 -4.26 23.53 -1.93
CA VAL A 292 -3.21 22.71 -1.33
C VAL A 292 -1.93 23.55 -1.25
N SER A 293 -1.24 23.47 -0.12
CA SER A 293 0.06 24.09 0.13
C SER A 293 0.98 23.17 0.93
N THR A 294 2.29 23.26 0.72
CA THR A 294 3.29 22.59 1.55
C THR A 294 3.56 23.37 2.83
N VAL A 295 3.67 22.67 3.97
CA VAL A 295 3.90 23.32 5.29
C VAL A 295 5.14 22.79 6.03
N ALA A 296 5.66 21.63 5.65
CA ALA A 296 6.96 21.12 6.11
C ALA A 296 7.58 20.14 5.11
N GLY A 297 8.91 20.00 5.16
CA GLY A 297 9.67 19.16 4.25
C GLY A 297 10.21 19.91 3.03
N ILE A 298 11.28 19.37 2.44
CA ILE A 298 11.97 19.97 1.28
C ILE A 298 11.73 19.20 -0.03
N GLY A 299 10.92 18.14 0.00
CA GLY A 299 10.57 17.34 -1.19
C GLY A 299 11.52 16.18 -1.49
N ILE A 300 12.47 15.89 -0.59
CA ILE A 300 13.43 14.78 -0.67
C ILE A 300 13.69 14.21 0.74
N GLN A 301 14.18 12.97 0.81
CA GLN A 301 14.46 12.27 2.07
C GLN A 301 15.47 13.04 2.93
N GLY A 302 15.05 13.42 4.13
CA GLY A 302 15.92 14.01 5.14
C GLY A 302 16.66 12.96 5.97
N THR A 303 17.87 13.28 6.40
CA THR A 303 18.63 12.50 7.40
C THR A 303 18.83 13.27 8.71
N ASP A 304 18.25 14.47 8.81
CA ASP A 304 18.25 15.27 10.03
C ASP A 304 17.44 14.54 11.12
N ARG A 305 18.07 14.36 12.28
CA ARG A 305 17.48 13.70 13.44
C ARG A 305 17.00 14.70 14.48
N GLU A 306 17.39 15.97 14.41
CA GLU A 306 17.11 16.99 15.42
C GLU A 306 15.99 17.94 14.98
N GLY A 307 16.13 18.52 13.79
CA GLY A 307 15.28 19.57 13.27
C GLY A 307 15.37 20.89 14.02
N GLY A 308 14.36 21.75 13.82
CA GLY A 308 14.29 23.10 14.40
C GLY A 308 14.20 24.21 13.36
N ALA A 309 14.34 23.90 12.07
CA ALA A 309 14.09 24.86 11.00
C ALA A 309 12.58 25.09 10.81
N ALA A 310 12.24 26.14 10.06
CA ALA A 310 10.86 26.51 9.78
C ALA A 310 10.34 25.74 8.56
N GLY A 311 9.28 24.95 8.77
CA GLY A 311 8.43 24.35 7.73
C GLY A 311 9.19 23.82 6.52
N GLU A 312 9.02 24.49 5.39
CA GLU A 312 9.59 24.13 4.08
C GLU A 312 11.13 24.19 4.00
N GLN A 313 11.81 24.64 5.05
CA GLN A 313 13.27 24.61 5.16
C GLN A 313 13.78 23.38 5.92
N GLN A 314 12.89 22.64 6.58
CA GLN A 314 13.23 21.49 7.40
C GLN A 314 13.14 20.20 6.57
N PRO A 315 14.26 19.49 6.32
CA PRO A 315 14.19 18.14 5.79
C PRO A 315 13.51 17.20 6.79
N ILE A 316 12.63 16.33 6.28
CA ILE A 316 11.94 15.28 7.04
C ILE A 316 12.04 13.97 6.28
N SER A 317 11.70 12.84 6.91
CA SER A 317 11.92 11.51 6.34
C SER A 317 10.71 10.61 6.54
N SER A 318 9.96 10.44 5.46
CA SER A 318 8.80 9.53 5.38
C SER A 318 7.82 9.73 6.53
N PRO A 319 7.18 10.91 6.63
CA PRO A 319 6.10 11.11 7.60
C PRO A 319 4.98 10.13 7.26
N TRP A 320 4.49 9.39 8.26
CA TRP A 320 3.57 8.27 8.02
C TRP A 320 2.18 8.48 8.63
N ASP A 321 2.13 9.15 9.78
CA ASP A 321 0.87 9.55 10.39
C ASP A 321 0.95 10.93 11.03
N VAL A 322 -0.21 11.59 11.15
CA VAL A 322 -0.32 12.93 11.74
C VAL A 322 -1.50 13.02 12.71
N ALA A 323 -1.32 13.75 13.80
CA ALA A 323 -2.38 14.01 14.77
C ALA A 323 -2.32 15.47 15.26
N LEU A 324 -3.47 16.13 15.35
CA LEU A 324 -3.57 17.45 15.97
C LEU A 324 -3.44 17.34 17.49
N GLY A 325 -2.79 18.31 18.12
CA GLY A 325 -2.67 18.41 19.56
C GLY A 325 -2.42 19.85 20.03
N THR A 326 -2.44 20.05 21.35
CA THR A 326 -2.40 21.39 21.95
C THR A 326 -1.15 21.60 22.82
N SER A 327 -0.56 22.79 22.75
CA SER A 327 0.59 23.22 23.51
C SER A 327 0.16 23.75 24.89
N GLY A 328 0.27 22.92 25.93
CA GLY A 328 0.34 23.33 27.35
C GLY A 328 -0.73 24.27 27.92
N SER A 329 -1.81 24.59 27.21
CA SER A 329 -2.86 25.51 27.61
C SER A 329 -4.14 24.73 27.90
N GLU A 330 -4.89 25.14 28.93
CA GLU A 330 -6.19 24.53 29.30
C GLU A 330 -7.23 24.63 28.16
N VAL A 331 -6.97 25.46 27.14
CA VAL A 331 -7.82 25.62 25.97
C VAL A 331 -7.26 24.78 24.82
N GLN A 332 -8.06 23.83 24.32
CA GLN A 332 -7.75 23.05 23.12
C GLN A 332 -7.68 23.99 21.89
N ARG A 333 -6.46 24.29 21.43
CA ARG A 333 -6.22 25.20 20.30
C ARG A 333 -5.76 24.48 19.04
N ASP A 334 -5.32 23.24 19.17
CA ASP A 334 -4.76 22.44 18.08
C ASP A 334 -3.65 23.17 17.31
N ASP A 335 -2.75 23.77 18.08
CA ASP A 335 -1.59 24.57 17.64
C ASP A 335 -0.34 23.71 17.35
N ILE A 336 -0.41 22.39 17.55
CA ILE A 336 0.65 21.43 17.23
C ILE A 336 0.10 20.35 16.29
N LEU A 337 0.88 20.05 15.25
CA LEU A 337 0.73 18.83 14.46
C LEU A 337 1.82 17.83 14.87
N TRP A 338 1.42 16.75 15.53
CA TRP A 338 2.28 15.60 15.82
C TRP A 338 2.47 14.78 14.55
N ILE A 339 3.68 14.28 14.33
CA ILE A 339 4.06 13.53 13.13
C ILE A 339 4.79 12.26 13.57
N ALA A 340 4.31 11.10 13.12
CA ALA A 340 5.06 9.86 13.20
C ALA A 340 6.04 9.82 12.03
N MET A 341 7.32 10.01 12.32
CA MET A 341 8.40 10.09 11.34
C MET A 341 9.03 8.71 11.21
N ALA A 342 8.49 7.89 10.31
CA ALA A 342 8.88 6.50 10.14
C ALA A 342 10.35 6.38 9.70
N GLY A 343 10.76 7.22 8.75
CA GLY A 343 12.08 7.13 8.10
C GLY A 343 13.27 7.50 8.99
N THR A 344 13.05 8.23 10.09
CA THR A 344 14.09 8.47 11.12
C THR A 344 13.74 7.87 12.48
N HIS A 345 12.70 7.05 12.55
CA HIS A 345 12.25 6.37 13.77
C HIS A 345 12.02 7.32 14.96
N GLN A 346 11.21 8.35 14.73
CA GLN A 346 11.00 9.45 15.67
C GLN A 346 9.56 9.96 15.69
N ILE A 347 9.21 10.65 16.78
CA ILE A 347 8.01 11.47 16.83
C ILE A 347 8.42 12.94 16.72
N TRP A 348 7.89 13.61 15.71
CA TRP A 348 8.15 15.01 15.39
C TRP A 348 6.93 15.88 15.70
N ALA A 349 7.16 17.18 15.75
CA ALA A 349 6.11 18.18 15.89
C ALA A 349 6.33 19.31 14.90
N LEU A 350 5.25 19.76 14.26
CA LEU A 350 5.17 21.02 13.53
C LEU A 350 4.29 21.98 14.33
N LEU A 351 4.83 23.15 14.67
CA LEU A 351 4.12 24.20 15.39
C LEU A 351 3.21 24.96 14.41
N LEU A 352 1.91 24.71 14.45
CA LEU A 352 0.91 25.39 13.60
C LEU A 352 0.70 26.84 14.04
N ASP A 353 0.87 27.11 15.34
CA ASP A 353 1.04 28.43 15.93
C ASP A 353 2.20 28.42 16.93
N SER A 354 2.66 29.61 17.34
CA SER A 354 3.75 29.70 18.33
C SER A 354 3.28 29.12 19.67
N GLY A 355 4.12 28.31 20.30
CA GLY A 355 3.73 27.56 21.48
C GLY A 355 4.91 26.82 22.11
N LYS A 356 4.64 25.97 23.10
CA LYS A 356 5.68 25.24 23.84
C LYS A 356 5.41 23.74 23.86
N LEU A 357 6.43 22.97 23.52
CA LEU A 357 6.44 21.52 23.71
C LEU A 357 6.89 21.16 25.14
N PRO A 358 6.46 20.00 25.68
CA PRO A 358 6.93 19.50 26.97
C PRO A 358 8.47 19.48 27.05
N LYS A 359 9.01 20.02 28.15
CA LYS A 359 10.47 20.16 28.39
C LYS A 359 11.25 20.99 27.35
N LYS A 360 10.59 21.78 26.49
CA LYS A 360 11.25 22.73 25.57
C LYS A 360 10.93 24.19 25.90
N ASN A 361 11.71 25.12 25.35
CA ASN A 361 11.38 26.54 25.39
C ASN A 361 10.23 26.85 24.42
N GLU A 362 9.75 28.09 24.44
CA GLU A 362 8.79 28.57 23.45
C GLU A 362 9.39 28.50 22.04
N LEU A 363 8.59 28.03 21.09
CA LEU A 363 8.94 27.81 19.69
C LEU A 363 8.03 28.66 18.83
N LYS A 364 8.58 29.15 17.72
CA LYS A 364 7.84 29.99 16.78
C LYS A 364 6.91 29.13 15.92
N LYS A 365 5.84 29.74 15.43
CA LYS A 365 5.01 29.20 14.35
C LYS A 365 5.88 28.72 13.19
N GLY A 366 5.55 27.55 12.66
CA GLY A 366 6.23 26.90 11.54
C GLY A 366 7.45 26.09 11.95
N THR A 367 7.96 26.17 13.19
CA THR A 367 9.10 25.32 13.60
C THR A 367 8.72 23.84 13.50
N CYS A 368 9.55 23.05 12.81
CA CYS A 368 9.39 21.61 12.67
C CYS A 368 10.60 20.91 13.28
N LEU A 369 10.39 20.04 14.27
CA LEU A 369 11.50 19.43 15.02
C LEU A 369 11.14 18.10 15.68
N ARG A 370 12.16 17.32 16.01
CA ARG A 370 12.05 16.11 16.83
C ARG A 370 11.51 16.45 18.23
N PHE A 371 10.49 15.71 18.65
CA PHE A 371 10.00 15.72 20.03
C PHE A 371 10.53 14.54 20.84
N ALA A 372 10.41 13.31 20.31
CA ALA A 372 10.87 12.09 20.96
C ALA A 372 11.53 11.11 19.98
N GLY A 373 12.41 10.23 20.49
CA GLY A 373 13.17 9.27 19.70
C GLY A 373 14.58 9.75 19.40
N SER A 374 15.58 8.90 19.59
CA SER A 374 17.00 9.17 19.38
C SER A 374 17.37 9.27 17.90
N GLY A 375 16.58 8.61 17.04
CA GLY A 375 16.89 8.39 15.64
C GLY A 375 17.48 7.01 15.35
N ASN A 376 17.71 6.19 16.38
CA ASN A 376 18.06 4.80 16.22
C ASN A 376 16.80 3.95 16.16
N GLU A 377 16.84 2.91 15.34
CA GLU A 377 15.79 1.89 15.25
C GLU A 377 15.86 0.95 16.47
N GLU A 378 15.00 1.18 17.46
CA GLU A 378 15.00 0.46 18.74
C GLU A 378 13.58 0.36 19.32
N ASN A 379 13.34 -0.65 20.17
CA ASN A 379 12.17 -0.72 21.05
C ASN A 379 12.48 -0.13 22.45
N ARG A 380 13.14 1.04 22.50
CA ARG A 380 13.68 1.60 23.74
C ARG A 380 12.74 2.61 24.38
N ASN A 381 12.27 2.30 25.60
CA ASN A 381 11.50 3.21 26.42
C ASN A 381 12.39 4.07 27.31
N ASN A 382 12.00 5.33 27.59
CA ASN A 382 12.78 6.22 28.44
C ASN A 382 11.96 7.38 29.03
N ALA A 383 12.32 7.83 30.24
CA ALA A 383 11.73 9.02 30.85
C ALA A 383 12.13 10.33 30.14
N TYR A 384 13.27 10.33 29.42
CA TYR A 384 13.72 11.45 28.61
C TYR A 384 13.43 11.17 27.13
N PRO A 385 12.63 12.01 26.44
CA PRO A 385 12.13 11.71 25.11
C PRO A 385 13.24 11.46 24.07
N HIS A 386 14.34 12.22 24.13
CA HIS A 386 15.45 12.09 23.17
C HIS A 386 16.31 10.83 23.40
N LYS A 387 16.18 10.16 24.55
CA LYS A 387 16.89 8.90 24.88
C LYS A 387 16.04 7.65 24.65
N ALA A 388 14.74 7.81 24.39
CA ALA A 388 13.94 6.74 23.84
C ALA A 388 14.35 6.51 22.38
N GLY A 389 14.12 5.33 21.84
CA GLY A 389 14.29 5.01 20.41
C GLY A 389 13.03 4.30 19.95
N PHE A 390 12.56 4.59 18.74
CA PHE A 390 11.39 3.96 18.10
C PHE A 390 11.84 3.08 16.94
N ALA A 391 10.93 2.32 16.35
CA ALA A 391 11.21 1.46 15.21
C ALA A 391 10.04 1.59 14.22
N GLN A 392 10.21 2.51 13.28
CA GLN A 392 9.23 2.83 12.23
C GLN A 392 7.83 3.15 12.78
N PRO A 393 7.67 4.24 13.58
CA PRO A 393 6.37 4.65 14.07
C PRO A 393 5.47 5.03 12.89
N SER A 394 4.29 4.40 12.80
CA SER A 394 3.42 4.49 11.62
C SER A 394 1.97 4.90 11.91
N GLY A 395 1.61 5.05 13.20
CA GLY A 395 0.26 5.42 13.61
C GLY A 395 0.26 6.24 14.90
N LEU A 396 -0.59 7.27 14.97
CA LEU A 396 -0.73 8.17 16.11
C LEU A 396 -2.19 8.33 16.52
N SER A 397 -2.43 8.41 17.82
CA SER A 397 -3.73 8.85 18.34
C SER A 397 -3.57 9.63 19.65
N LEU A 398 -4.21 10.80 19.73
CA LEU A 398 -4.15 11.67 20.90
C LEU A 398 -5.19 11.27 21.96
N ALA A 399 -4.75 11.20 23.22
CA ALA A 399 -5.59 11.16 24.41
C ALA A 399 -5.15 12.28 25.36
N SER A 400 -5.66 13.49 25.13
CA SER A 400 -5.23 14.69 25.85
C SER A 400 -5.77 14.78 27.27
N GLU A 401 -6.92 14.15 27.54
CA GLU A 401 -7.62 14.20 28.81
C GLU A 401 -6.89 13.43 29.92
N ASP A 402 -7.10 13.84 31.16
CA ASP A 402 -6.66 13.07 32.33
C ASP A 402 -7.52 11.80 32.50
N PRO A 403 -6.95 10.69 32.98
CA PRO A 403 -5.59 10.54 33.50
C PRO A 403 -4.53 10.19 32.45
N TRP A 404 -4.88 10.21 31.16
CA TRP A 404 -4.03 9.70 30.08
C TRP A 404 -2.94 10.71 29.68
N SER A 405 -3.35 11.90 29.23
CA SER A 405 -2.46 12.98 28.78
C SER A 405 -1.28 12.47 27.94
N CYS A 406 -1.56 11.67 26.92
CA CYS A 406 -0.54 11.00 26.12
C CYS A 406 -0.90 10.94 24.64
N LEU A 407 0.14 10.69 23.83
CA LEU A 407 0.03 10.26 22.45
C LEU A 407 0.27 8.74 22.42
N PHE A 408 -0.69 7.99 21.87
CA PHE A 408 -0.50 6.59 21.55
C PHE A 408 0.23 6.47 20.21
N VAL A 409 1.16 5.52 20.13
CA VAL A 409 2.03 5.30 18.96
C VAL A 409 2.00 3.82 18.58
N ALA A 410 1.64 3.52 17.33
CA ALA A 410 1.89 2.22 16.70
C ALA A 410 3.34 2.20 16.21
N ASP A 411 4.18 1.37 16.82
CA ASP A 411 5.63 1.32 16.58
C ASP A 411 5.96 0.02 15.82
N SER A 412 5.86 0.09 14.49
CA SER A 412 5.57 -1.05 13.62
C SER A 412 6.67 -2.11 13.58
N GLU A 413 7.92 -1.70 13.38
CA GLU A 413 9.06 -2.64 13.28
C GLU A 413 9.39 -3.31 14.62
N SER A 414 9.02 -2.66 15.74
CA SER A 414 9.10 -3.28 17.07
C SER A 414 7.91 -4.17 17.41
N SER A 415 6.84 -4.10 16.61
CA SER A 415 5.54 -4.71 16.88
C SER A 415 5.01 -4.37 18.29
N THR A 416 5.08 -3.09 18.66
CA THR A 416 4.58 -2.59 19.94
C THR A 416 3.60 -1.42 19.79
N VAL A 417 2.82 -1.20 20.85
CA VAL A 417 2.11 0.06 21.06
C VAL A 417 2.74 0.79 22.24
N ARG A 418 2.95 2.10 22.10
CA ARG A 418 3.65 2.92 23.09
C ARG A 418 2.87 4.19 23.43
N THR A 419 3.20 4.77 24.57
CA THR A 419 2.66 6.06 25.01
C THR A 419 3.79 7.07 25.08
N VAL A 420 3.53 8.29 24.61
CA VAL A 420 4.39 9.45 24.81
C VAL A 420 3.61 10.47 25.63
N SER A 421 4.09 10.74 26.84
CA SER A 421 3.43 11.68 27.76
C SER A 421 3.45 13.11 27.21
N LEU A 422 2.28 13.75 27.17
CA LEU A 422 2.13 15.16 26.81
C LEU A 422 2.51 16.10 27.97
N LYS A 423 2.80 15.57 29.17
CA LYS A 423 3.23 16.38 30.33
C LYS A 423 4.75 16.56 30.34
N ASP A 424 5.49 15.50 30.09
CA ASP A 424 6.94 15.45 30.29
C ASP A 424 7.71 14.73 29.16
N GLY A 425 7.04 14.27 28.11
CA GLY A 425 7.66 13.56 26.99
C GLY A 425 8.17 12.15 27.32
N ALA A 426 7.85 11.59 28.48
CA ALA A 426 8.27 10.22 28.80
C ALA A 426 7.65 9.22 27.82
N VAL A 427 8.48 8.35 27.24
CA VAL A 427 8.07 7.27 26.33
C VAL A 427 7.99 5.97 27.13
N LYS A 428 6.81 5.36 27.17
CA LYS A 428 6.52 4.16 27.97
C LYS A 428 5.86 3.07 27.13
N HIS A 429 6.21 1.83 27.45
CA HIS A 429 5.60 0.62 26.89
C HIS A 429 4.13 0.50 27.31
N LEU A 430 3.29 0.12 26.34
CA LEU A 430 1.91 -0.28 26.58
C LEU A 430 1.72 -1.79 26.40
N VAL A 431 1.84 -2.31 25.17
CA VAL A 431 1.66 -3.74 24.83
C VAL A 431 2.59 -4.16 23.68
N GLY A 432 2.81 -5.47 23.52
CA GLY A 432 3.63 -6.05 22.44
C GLY A 432 5.12 -6.10 22.75
N GLY A 433 5.89 -6.75 21.87
CA GLY A 433 7.35 -6.81 21.91
C GLY A 433 7.94 -7.59 23.08
N GLU A 434 9.20 -7.26 23.41
CA GLU A 434 9.97 -7.83 24.52
C GLU A 434 10.76 -6.75 25.30
N ARG A 435 11.46 -7.16 26.36
CA ARG A 435 12.23 -6.24 27.21
C ARG A 435 13.53 -5.74 26.58
N ASP A 436 14.15 -6.54 25.73
CA ASP A 436 15.38 -6.13 25.05
C ASP A 436 15.07 -5.01 24.05
N PRO A 437 15.62 -3.79 24.26
CA PRO A 437 15.36 -2.67 23.37
C PRO A 437 15.93 -2.86 21.96
N MET A 438 16.85 -3.81 21.75
CA MET A 438 17.40 -4.11 20.43
C MET A 438 16.64 -5.24 19.70
N ASN A 439 15.74 -5.95 20.39
CA ASN A 439 14.98 -7.04 19.78
C ASN A 439 13.80 -6.49 18.98
N LEU A 440 13.94 -6.46 17.66
CA LEU A 440 12.91 -6.09 16.69
C LEU A 440 12.20 -7.30 16.05
N PHE A 441 12.40 -8.50 16.59
CA PHE A 441 11.82 -9.76 16.11
C PHE A 441 10.80 -10.36 17.09
N ALA A 442 10.36 -9.58 18.08
CA ALA A 442 9.42 -9.98 19.12
C ALA A 442 7.94 -9.86 18.69
N PHE A 443 7.61 -10.40 17.51
CA PHE A 443 6.28 -10.34 16.90
C PHE A 443 5.48 -11.65 17.07
N GLY A 444 4.19 -11.61 16.73
CA GLY A 444 3.29 -12.77 16.74
C GLY A 444 1.83 -12.34 16.88
N ASP A 445 0.93 -13.29 17.14
CA ASP A 445 -0.50 -13.03 17.34
C ASP A 445 -0.98 -13.67 18.65
N VAL A 446 -0.81 -12.96 19.76
CA VAL A 446 -1.14 -13.46 21.10
C VAL A 446 -1.88 -12.37 21.86
N ASP A 447 -3.09 -12.69 22.30
CA ASP A 447 -3.84 -11.85 23.23
C ASP A 447 -3.25 -12.01 24.65
N GLY A 448 -3.13 -10.91 25.39
CA GLY A 448 -2.47 -10.94 26.69
C GLY A 448 -2.26 -9.56 27.30
N VAL A 449 -1.51 -9.52 28.41
CA VAL A 449 -1.26 -8.29 29.16
C VAL A 449 0.19 -7.81 28.95
N GLY A 450 0.35 -6.55 28.56
CA GLY A 450 1.65 -5.92 28.40
C GLY A 450 2.55 -6.66 27.40
N LEU A 451 3.69 -7.17 27.87
CA LEU A 451 4.68 -7.88 27.05
C LEU A 451 4.22 -9.29 26.64
N SER A 452 3.23 -9.87 27.31
CA SER A 452 2.68 -11.17 26.94
C SER A 452 1.85 -11.09 25.66
N ALA A 453 1.27 -9.92 25.36
CA ALA A 453 0.64 -9.70 24.07
C ALA A 453 1.68 -9.70 22.95
N LYS A 454 1.29 -10.16 21.77
CA LYS A 454 2.09 -10.12 20.55
C LYS A 454 1.26 -9.53 19.42
N LEU A 455 1.91 -8.65 18.67
CA LEU A 455 1.39 -7.96 17.49
C LEU A 455 2.32 -8.28 16.32
N GLN A 456 1.91 -7.96 15.11
CA GLN A 456 2.73 -8.08 13.91
C GLN A 456 2.55 -6.83 13.04
N HIS A 457 3.60 -6.00 13.06
CA HIS A 457 3.72 -4.79 12.26
C HIS A 457 2.45 -3.89 12.28
N PRO A 458 1.98 -3.45 13.48
CA PRO A 458 0.78 -2.64 13.59
C PRO A 458 1.00 -1.26 12.98
N LEU A 459 0.09 -0.82 12.11
CA LEU A 459 0.22 0.47 11.41
C LEU A 459 -0.70 1.56 11.96
N GLY A 460 -1.77 1.21 12.67
CA GLY A 460 -2.77 2.19 13.12
C GLY A 460 -3.14 2.05 14.58
N VAL A 461 -3.42 3.18 15.23
CA VAL A 461 -4.06 3.25 16.55
C VAL A 461 -5.17 4.29 16.54
N ALA A 462 -6.28 4.04 17.24
CA ALA A 462 -7.36 5.01 17.41
C ALA A 462 -7.94 4.97 18.83
N TRP A 463 -7.92 6.12 19.48
CA TRP A 463 -8.37 6.30 20.86
C TRP A 463 -9.88 6.54 20.93
N ASP A 464 -10.59 5.75 21.73
CA ASP A 464 -11.99 5.96 22.07
C ASP A 464 -12.13 6.53 23.49
N LYS A 465 -12.29 7.86 23.55
CA LYS A 465 -12.53 8.60 24.79
C LYS A 465 -13.80 8.17 25.54
N LYS A 466 -14.82 7.62 24.86
CA LYS A 466 -16.09 7.22 25.50
C LYS A 466 -15.90 5.97 26.34
N ARG A 467 -15.17 4.99 25.80
CA ARG A 467 -14.92 3.70 26.47
C ARG A 467 -13.58 3.65 27.22
N ASN A 468 -12.72 4.64 27.01
CA ASN A 468 -11.32 4.63 27.44
C ASN A 468 -10.56 3.40 26.90
N LEU A 469 -10.77 3.08 25.62
CA LEU A 469 -10.15 1.95 24.93
C LEU A 469 -9.34 2.44 23.74
N LEU A 470 -8.26 1.74 23.44
CA LEU A 470 -7.45 1.97 22.26
C LEU A 470 -7.68 0.84 21.26
N TYR A 471 -8.06 1.17 20.03
CA TYR A 471 -8.12 0.21 18.94
C TYR A 471 -6.81 0.22 18.17
N VAL A 472 -6.34 -0.95 17.74
CA VAL A 472 -5.08 -1.14 17.02
C VAL A 472 -5.37 -1.90 15.73
N ALA A 473 -4.94 -1.37 14.59
CA ALA A 473 -4.83 -2.16 13.36
C ALA A 473 -3.53 -2.96 13.45
N ASP A 474 -3.68 -4.24 13.79
CA ASP A 474 -2.59 -5.20 13.88
C ASP A 474 -2.38 -5.83 12.50
N SER A 475 -1.73 -5.04 11.63
CA SER A 475 -1.90 -5.11 10.18
C SER A 475 -1.51 -6.46 9.59
N TYR A 476 -0.35 -7.02 9.97
CA TYR A 476 0.14 -8.29 9.42
C TYR A 476 -0.46 -9.53 10.10
N ASN A 477 -1.23 -9.34 11.17
CA ASN A 477 -2.10 -10.38 11.71
C ASN A 477 -3.53 -10.28 11.12
N HIS A 478 -3.78 -9.35 10.20
CA HIS A 478 -5.08 -9.14 9.56
C HIS A 478 -6.23 -8.92 10.55
N LYS A 479 -5.94 -8.25 11.67
CA LYS A 479 -6.85 -8.12 12.82
C LYS A 479 -6.96 -6.70 13.34
N ILE A 480 -8.11 -6.41 13.93
CA ILE A 480 -8.28 -5.25 14.79
C ILE A 480 -8.21 -5.73 16.24
N LYS A 481 -7.26 -5.19 17.00
CA LYS A 481 -7.11 -5.46 18.43
C LYS A 481 -7.73 -4.32 19.24
N VAL A 482 -8.10 -4.62 20.48
CA VAL A 482 -8.53 -3.65 21.48
C VAL A 482 -7.61 -3.73 22.70
N VAL A 483 -7.17 -2.57 23.16
CA VAL A 483 -6.27 -2.42 24.31
C VAL A 483 -6.96 -1.58 25.37
N ASP A 484 -7.02 -2.10 26.59
CA ASP A 484 -7.34 -1.32 27.78
C ASP A 484 -6.03 -0.76 28.35
N PRO A 485 -5.79 0.55 28.28
CA PRO A 485 -4.53 1.14 28.73
C PRO A 485 -4.33 1.13 30.25
N LYS A 486 -5.40 0.94 31.04
CA LYS A 486 -5.31 0.84 32.51
C LYS A 486 -4.74 -0.50 32.92
N THR A 487 -5.28 -1.58 32.35
CA THR A 487 -4.86 -2.95 32.65
C THR A 487 -3.71 -3.43 31.78
N LYS A 488 -3.45 -2.74 30.66
CA LYS A 488 -2.56 -3.14 29.57
C LYS A 488 -2.98 -4.47 28.91
N SER A 489 -4.25 -4.83 29.00
CA SER A 489 -4.80 -6.01 28.32
C SER A 489 -4.99 -5.69 26.84
N CYS A 490 -4.50 -6.55 25.96
CA CYS A 490 -4.69 -6.51 24.51
C CYS A 490 -5.40 -7.78 24.08
N THR A 491 -6.55 -7.64 23.42
CA THR A 491 -7.33 -8.77 22.91
C THR A 491 -7.81 -8.52 21.49
N THR A 492 -8.14 -9.58 20.77
CA THR A 492 -8.74 -9.48 19.43
C THR A 492 -10.16 -8.91 19.53
N LEU A 493 -10.42 -7.84 18.78
CA LEU A 493 -11.76 -7.25 18.66
C LEU A 493 -12.51 -7.85 17.47
N ALA A 494 -11.84 -7.92 16.31
CA ALA A 494 -12.38 -8.42 15.05
C ALA A 494 -11.25 -8.94 14.13
N GLY A 495 -11.60 -9.79 13.17
CA GLY A 495 -10.67 -10.40 12.22
C GLY A 495 -10.39 -11.87 12.53
N THR A 496 -10.57 -12.76 11.56
CA THR A 496 -10.19 -14.18 11.69
C THR A 496 -8.67 -14.37 11.64
N GLY A 497 -7.97 -13.49 10.91
CA GLY A 497 -6.56 -13.63 10.56
C GLY A 497 -6.36 -14.10 9.10
N ASP A 498 -7.44 -14.48 8.41
CA ASP A 498 -7.41 -14.77 6.98
C ASP A 498 -7.70 -13.51 6.15
N THR A 499 -7.28 -13.53 4.89
CA THR A 499 -7.43 -12.41 3.95
C THR A 499 -8.60 -12.58 2.96
N ASN A 500 -9.42 -13.62 3.11
CA ASN A 500 -10.58 -13.87 2.24
C ASN A 500 -11.65 -12.81 2.48
N ASP A 501 -11.80 -11.86 1.56
CA ASP A 501 -12.67 -10.69 1.74
C ASP A 501 -14.14 -11.07 1.98
N VAL A 502 -14.77 -10.41 2.95
CA VAL A 502 -16.18 -10.57 3.32
C VAL A 502 -16.84 -9.20 3.38
N PHE A 503 -17.95 -9.04 2.66
CA PHE A 503 -18.67 -7.76 2.55
C PHE A 503 -19.43 -7.36 3.82
N SER A 504 -20.02 -8.33 4.51
CA SER A 504 -20.81 -8.10 5.73
C SER A 504 -20.74 -9.32 6.64
N SER A 505 -20.33 -9.11 7.88
CA SER A 505 -20.21 -10.20 8.87
C SER A 505 -20.17 -9.69 10.31
N SER A 506 -20.19 -10.61 11.27
CA SER A 506 -19.88 -10.31 12.66
C SER A 506 -18.40 -9.95 12.84
N PHE A 507 -18.03 -9.29 13.93
CA PHE A 507 -16.61 -8.98 14.21
C PHE A 507 -15.70 -10.22 14.16
N THR A 508 -16.12 -11.34 14.73
CA THR A 508 -15.32 -12.57 14.83
C THR A 508 -15.17 -13.33 13.51
N GLU A 509 -16.05 -13.07 12.54
CA GLU A 509 -16.06 -13.71 11.22
C GLU A 509 -15.65 -12.74 10.10
N SER A 510 -15.28 -11.51 10.45
CA SER A 510 -14.75 -10.54 9.50
C SER A 510 -13.31 -10.86 9.12
N ALA A 511 -12.93 -10.45 7.93
CA ALA A 511 -11.58 -10.55 7.40
C ALA A 511 -11.08 -9.16 7.00
N PHE A 512 -9.78 -8.96 7.15
CA PHE A 512 -9.07 -7.74 6.76
C PHE A 512 -7.81 -8.15 5.97
N ASN A 513 -7.20 -7.23 5.25
CA ASN A 513 -5.95 -7.48 4.55
C ASN A 513 -5.00 -6.28 4.66
N GLU A 514 -4.03 -6.40 5.58
CA GLU A 514 -3.05 -5.36 5.93
C GLU A 514 -3.70 -3.99 6.18
N PRO A 515 -4.65 -3.88 7.13
CA PRO A 515 -5.31 -2.60 7.41
C PRO A 515 -4.28 -1.54 7.83
N GLY A 516 -4.19 -0.47 7.05
CA GLY A 516 -3.13 0.54 7.18
C GLY A 516 -3.42 1.57 8.26
N GLY A 517 -4.69 1.82 8.57
CA GLY A 517 -5.10 2.82 9.55
C GLY A 517 -6.56 2.67 9.95
N LEU A 518 -6.93 3.33 11.05
CA LEU A 518 -8.28 3.30 11.59
C LEU A 518 -8.59 4.59 12.36
N CYS A 519 -9.86 4.96 12.43
CA CYS A 519 -10.30 6.14 13.17
C CYS A 519 -11.69 5.93 13.77
N VAL A 520 -11.87 6.39 15.02
CA VAL A 520 -13.16 6.33 15.72
C VAL A 520 -14.04 7.49 15.27
N GLY A 521 -15.27 7.20 14.84
CA GLY A 521 -16.28 8.18 14.45
C GLY A 521 -17.53 8.15 15.35
N GLU A 522 -18.49 9.02 15.05
CA GLU A 522 -19.84 9.04 15.63
C GLU A 522 -19.88 8.87 17.17
N ASN A 523 -19.12 9.69 17.90
CA ASN A 523 -19.03 9.62 19.37
C ASN A 523 -18.70 8.22 19.91
N GLY A 524 -17.87 7.47 19.19
CA GLY A 524 -17.47 6.12 19.56
C GLY A 524 -18.44 5.04 19.12
N ARG A 525 -19.42 5.30 18.26
CA ARG A 525 -20.28 4.22 17.73
C ARG A 525 -19.58 3.45 16.61
N LEU A 526 -19.03 4.16 15.63
CA LEU A 526 -18.42 3.56 14.46
C LEU A 526 -16.90 3.62 14.54
N LEU A 527 -16.24 2.55 14.09
CA LEU A 527 -14.81 2.52 13.84
C LEU A 527 -14.60 2.29 12.34
N TYR A 528 -13.95 3.23 11.68
CA TYR A 528 -13.61 3.15 10.27
C TYR A 528 -12.20 2.60 10.12
N VAL A 529 -12.00 1.66 9.21
CA VAL A 529 -10.72 1.01 8.94
C VAL A 529 -10.38 1.14 7.46
N ALA A 530 -9.20 1.66 7.16
CA ALA A 530 -8.61 1.64 5.82
C ALA A 530 -8.03 0.25 5.60
N ASP A 531 -8.75 -0.59 4.86
CA ASP A 531 -8.42 -2.00 4.63
C ASP A 531 -7.63 -2.14 3.32
N THR A 532 -6.33 -1.89 3.45
CA THR A 532 -5.43 -1.49 2.35
C THR A 532 -5.46 -2.45 1.17
N ASN A 533 -5.15 -3.73 1.39
CA ASN A 533 -5.00 -4.69 0.30
C ASN A 533 -6.36 -5.23 -0.20
N ASN A 534 -7.45 -4.96 0.51
CA ASN A 534 -8.81 -5.18 0.02
C ASN A 534 -9.34 -3.98 -0.78
N HIS A 535 -8.58 -2.88 -0.89
CA HIS A 535 -8.98 -1.66 -1.61
C HIS A 535 -10.30 -1.06 -1.09
N GLN A 536 -10.54 -1.15 0.22
CA GLN A 536 -11.84 -0.85 0.82
C GLN A 536 -11.72 -0.02 2.10
N ILE A 537 -12.86 0.55 2.51
CA ILE A 537 -13.06 1.11 3.84
C ILE A 537 -14.06 0.20 4.57
N LYS A 538 -13.62 -0.47 5.64
CA LYS A 538 -14.50 -1.25 6.50
C LYS A 538 -15.08 -0.35 7.59
N VAL A 539 -16.38 -0.48 7.84
CA VAL A 539 -17.11 0.22 8.89
C VAL A 539 -17.53 -0.82 9.93
N MET A 540 -16.96 -0.70 11.13
CA MET A 540 -17.28 -1.53 12.27
C MET A 540 -18.25 -0.77 13.18
N ASP A 541 -19.47 -1.30 13.35
CA ASP A 541 -20.40 -0.77 14.35
C ASP A 541 -20.12 -1.44 15.70
N LEU A 542 -19.62 -0.66 16.66
CA LEU A 542 -19.19 -1.14 17.99
C LEU A 542 -20.36 -1.49 18.91
N GLU A 543 -21.59 -1.09 18.57
CA GLU A 543 -22.80 -1.44 19.32
C GLU A 543 -23.39 -2.75 18.81
N THR A 544 -23.57 -2.90 17.49
CA THR A 544 -24.12 -4.13 16.89
C THR A 544 -23.07 -5.23 16.69
N ARG A 545 -21.79 -4.89 16.79
CA ARG A 545 -20.63 -5.79 16.54
C ARG A 545 -20.62 -6.40 15.15
N THR A 546 -20.96 -5.59 14.15
CA THR A 546 -20.98 -5.97 12.73
C THR A 546 -19.99 -5.15 11.92
N VAL A 547 -19.40 -5.78 10.90
CA VAL A 547 -18.53 -5.14 9.92
C VAL A 547 -19.28 -5.04 8.59
N SER A 548 -19.17 -3.89 7.93
CA SER A 548 -19.70 -3.64 6.58
C SER A 548 -18.68 -2.89 5.74
N VAL A 549 -18.86 -2.87 4.42
CA VAL A 549 -18.03 -2.05 3.51
C VAL A 549 -18.73 -0.71 3.27
N LEU A 550 -17.99 0.40 3.42
CA LEU A 550 -18.49 1.71 3.02
C LEU A 550 -18.47 1.79 1.48
N PRO A 551 -19.62 1.94 0.80
CA PRO A 551 -19.60 2.18 -0.64
C PRO A 551 -18.89 3.51 -0.92
N VAL A 552 -18.06 3.58 -1.96
CA VAL A 552 -17.44 4.83 -2.41
C VAL A 552 -18.12 5.25 -3.69
N LEU A 553 -19.03 6.21 -3.58
CA LEU A 553 -19.94 6.61 -4.64
C LEU A 553 -19.47 7.94 -5.25
N ARG A 554 -19.25 7.93 -6.57
CA ARG A 554 -19.07 9.17 -7.32
C ARG A 554 -20.43 9.83 -7.52
N SER A 555 -20.53 11.12 -7.25
CA SER A 555 -21.71 11.93 -7.57
C SER A 555 -21.49 12.66 -8.87
N GLU A 556 -22.55 12.85 -9.66
CA GLU A 556 -22.55 13.75 -10.83
C GLU A 556 -22.19 15.21 -10.45
N ASN A 557 -22.37 15.60 -9.18
CA ASN A 557 -22.08 16.93 -8.64
C ASN A 557 -20.76 17.00 -7.83
N ALA A 558 -19.93 15.95 -7.85
CA ALA A 558 -18.65 16.03 -7.17
C ALA A 558 -17.74 17.06 -7.88
N VAL A 559 -17.05 17.91 -7.11
CA VAL A 559 -15.96 18.74 -7.64
C VAL A 559 -14.78 17.78 -7.89
N VAL A 560 -14.86 17.09 -9.03
CA VAL A 560 -13.84 16.15 -9.51
C VAL A 560 -13.02 16.91 -10.52
N ASP A 561 -11.90 17.47 -10.10
CA ASP A 561 -10.94 17.97 -11.08
C ASP A 561 -9.55 17.40 -10.76
N GLY A 562 -9.06 16.67 -11.75
CA GLY A 562 -7.80 15.97 -11.89
C GLY A 562 -7.92 15.25 -13.23
N PRO A 563 -6.89 15.20 -14.09
CA PRO A 563 -7.05 14.66 -15.43
C PRO A 563 -7.22 13.15 -15.33
N PHE A 564 -8.46 12.70 -15.25
CA PHE A 564 -8.80 11.36 -15.67
C PHE A 564 -8.89 11.37 -17.18
N LEU A 565 -8.23 10.38 -17.79
CA LEU A 565 -8.63 9.89 -19.10
C LEU A 565 -10.15 9.72 -19.02
N VAL A 566 -10.87 10.62 -19.69
CA VAL A 566 -12.22 10.31 -20.14
C VAL A 566 -12.02 9.03 -20.93
N GLU A 567 -12.34 7.88 -20.34
CA GLU A 567 -12.69 6.74 -21.17
C GLU A 567 -13.72 7.30 -22.12
N LYS A 568 -13.32 7.46 -23.39
CA LYS A 568 -14.27 7.78 -24.43
C LYS A 568 -15.30 6.68 -24.28
N GLN A 569 -16.47 6.98 -23.73
CA GLN A 569 -17.63 6.12 -23.89
C GLN A 569 -17.66 5.83 -25.38
N LYS A 570 -17.35 4.58 -25.75
CA LYS A 570 -17.36 4.21 -27.16
C LYS A 570 -18.80 4.44 -27.58
N THR A 571 -19.03 5.48 -28.38
CA THR A 571 -20.34 5.75 -28.94
C THR A 571 -20.76 4.51 -29.71
N VAL A 572 -21.85 3.88 -29.30
CA VAL A 572 -22.35 2.65 -29.92
C VAL A 572 -22.48 2.90 -31.42
N PRO A 573 -21.73 2.17 -32.28
CA PRO A 573 -21.87 2.33 -33.72
C PRO A 573 -23.31 2.05 -34.14
N LYS A 574 -23.83 2.78 -35.12
CA LYS A 574 -25.17 2.46 -35.66
C LYS A 574 -25.09 1.12 -36.39
N LEU A 575 -25.90 0.15 -35.94
CA LEU A 575 -26.05 -1.13 -36.63
C LEU A 575 -26.55 -0.90 -38.06
N PRO A 576 -25.94 -1.56 -39.08
CA PRO A 576 -26.48 -1.56 -40.42
C PRO A 576 -27.93 -2.05 -40.42
N LYS A 577 -28.80 -1.49 -41.27
CA LYS A 577 -30.21 -1.94 -41.39
C LYS A 577 -30.34 -3.44 -41.75
N SER A 578 -29.29 -4.03 -42.31
CA SER A 578 -29.20 -5.45 -42.66
C SER A 578 -28.68 -6.33 -41.52
N ALA A 579 -28.39 -5.78 -40.33
CA ALA A 579 -27.90 -6.55 -39.19
C ALA A 579 -29.00 -7.52 -38.68
N PRO A 580 -28.68 -8.81 -38.47
CA PRO A 580 -29.63 -9.75 -37.90
C PRO A 580 -29.96 -9.36 -36.45
N SER A 581 -31.21 -9.61 -36.04
CA SER A 581 -31.67 -9.50 -34.67
C SER A 581 -32.21 -10.85 -34.20
N ILE A 582 -31.50 -11.48 -33.27
CA ILE A 582 -31.84 -12.79 -32.72
C ILE A 582 -32.54 -12.60 -31.37
N GLY A 583 -33.77 -13.09 -31.25
CA GLY A 583 -34.48 -13.18 -29.97
C GLY A 583 -34.10 -14.47 -29.24
N LEU A 584 -33.76 -14.36 -27.97
CA LEU A 584 -33.41 -15.49 -27.10
C LEU A 584 -34.59 -15.90 -26.22
N SER A 585 -34.54 -17.11 -25.67
CA SER A 585 -35.52 -17.58 -24.69
C SER A 585 -35.38 -16.81 -23.37
N THR A 586 -36.49 -16.47 -22.72
CA THR A 586 -36.51 -15.76 -21.44
C THR A 586 -35.68 -16.47 -20.37
N VAL A 587 -34.85 -15.71 -19.65
CA VAL A 587 -34.06 -16.20 -18.51
C VAL A 587 -34.65 -15.64 -17.22
N THR A 588 -34.88 -16.53 -16.25
CA THR A 588 -35.32 -16.14 -14.91
C THR A 588 -34.12 -15.86 -14.03
N ALA A 589 -34.04 -14.68 -13.41
CA ALA A 589 -32.92 -14.28 -12.56
C ALA A 589 -33.41 -13.66 -11.24
N CYS A 590 -32.55 -13.61 -10.22
CA CYS A 590 -32.85 -12.92 -8.97
C CYS A 590 -31.94 -11.70 -8.73
N PRO A 591 -32.38 -10.71 -7.92
CA PRO A 591 -31.53 -9.59 -7.53
C PRO A 591 -30.20 -10.05 -6.89
N GLY A 592 -29.09 -9.45 -7.30
CA GLY A 592 -27.74 -9.80 -6.88
C GLY A 592 -27.07 -10.92 -7.70
N GLN A 593 -27.82 -11.63 -8.54
CA GLN A 593 -27.29 -12.73 -9.35
C GLN A 593 -26.52 -12.23 -10.57
N THR A 594 -25.43 -12.91 -10.94
CA THR A 594 -24.67 -12.63 -12.17
C THR A 594 -25.07 -13.57 -13.29
N LEU A 595 -25.55 -13.01 -14.40
CA LEU A 595 -25.78 -13.71 -15.65
C LEU A 595 -24.52 -13.68 -16.52
N GLN A 596 -24.24 -14.78 -17.20
CA GLN A 596 -23.12 -14.89 -18.14
C GLN A 596 -23.64 -15.17 -19.54
N PHE A 597 -23.16 -14.40 -20.51
CA PHE A 597 -23.47 -14.55 -21.94
C PHE A 597 -22.20 -14.93 -22.68
N LYS A 598 -22.15 -16.14 -23.22
CA LYS A 598 -20.98 -16.65 -23.93
C LYS A 598 -21.13 -16.42 -25.44
N LEU A 599 -20.29 -15.56 -26.00
CA LEU A 599 -20.26 -15.29 -27.44
C LEU A 599 -19.60 -16.46 -28.19
N ARG A 600 -20.35 -17.08 -29.10
CA ARG A 600 -19.87 -18.10 -30.03
C ARG A 600 -20.13 -17.61 -31.45
N LEU A 601 -19.18 -16.85 -31.98
CA LEU A 601 -19.28 -16.26 -33.30
C LEU A 601 -18.35 -17.00 -34.25
N ASP A 602 -18.80 -17.28 -35.47
CA ASP A 602 -17.96 -17.87 -36.52
C ASP A 602 -17.85 -16.89 -37.69
N LEU A 603 -16.63 -16.72 -38.19
CA LEU A 603 -16.37 -15.95 -39.41
C LEU A 603 -16.47 -16.85 -40.65
N PRO A 604 -16.74 -16.27 -41.84
CA PRO A 604 -16.60 -16.99 -43.10
C PRO A 604 -15.22 -17.64 -43.26
N SER A 605 -15.16 -18.77 -43.96
CA SER A 605 -13.90 -19.49 -44.19
C SER A 605 -12.82 -18.57 -44.77
N GLY A 606 -11.63 -18.58 -44.16
CA GLY A 606 -10.49 -17.76 -44.58
C GLY A 606 -10.52 -16.30 -44.12
N ALA A 607 -11.60 -15.81 -43.50
CA ALA A 607 -11.66 -14.44 -42.98
C ALA A 607 -10.89 -14.29 -41.64
N LYS A 608 -10.30 -13.11 -41.43
CA LYS A 608 -9.63 -12.73 -40.18
C LYS A 608 -10.09 -11.36 -39.72
N LEU A 609 -10.11 -11.16 -38.40
CA LEU A 609 -10.34 -9.84 -37.82
C LEU A 609 -9.32 -8.83 -38.35
N THR A 610 -9.78 -7.61 -38.61
CA THR A 610 -8.95 -6.54 -39.17
C THR A 610 -7.96 -6.01 -38.12
N GLU A 611 -6.67 -6.05 -38.42
CA GLU A 611 -5.65 -5.46 -37.56
C GLU A 611 -5.79 -3.93 -37.52
N GLY A 612 -5.73 -3.34 -36.32
CA GLY A 612 -5.83 -1.89 -36.11
C GLY A 612 -7.25 -1.32 -36.01
N VAL A 613 -8.30 -2.13 -36.14
CA VAL A 613 -9.70 -1.73 -35.88
C VAL A 613 -10.37 -2.74 -34.94
N SER A 614 -10.68 -2.30 -33.71
CA SER A 614 -11.22 -3.19 -32.68
C SER A 614 -12.68 -3.59 -32.96
N SER A 615 -12.91 -4.89 -33.07
CA SER A 615 -14.24 -5.48 -32.95
C SER A 615 -14.72 -5.36 -31.51
N CYS A 616 -16.02 -5.18 -31.27
CA CYS A 616 -16.54 -4.83 -29.96
C CYS A 616 -17.97 -5.30 -29.74
N TRP A 617 -18.39 -5.34 -28.47
CA TRP A 617 -19.76 -5.60 -28.05
C TRP A 617 -20.28 -4.48 -27.14
N PHE A 618 -21.60 -4.33 -27.08
CA PHE A 618 -22.31 -3.36 -26.26
C PHE A 618 -23.56 -3.97 -25.63
N LEU A 619 -23.82 -3.64 -24.37
CA LEU A 619 -25.06 -3.90 -23.66
C LEU A 619 -25.93 -2.64 -23.69
N THR A 620 -27.19 -2.83 -24.01
CA THR A 620 -28.22 -1.79 -23.95
C THR A 620 -29.49 -2.38 -23.36
N ALA A 621 -30.24 -1.60 -22.60
CA ALA A 621 -31.48 -2.03 -21.96
C ALA A 621 -32.52 -0.92 -22.11
N GLU A 622 -33.03 -0.75 -23.33
CA GLU A 622 -33.98 0.32 -23.65
C GLU A 622 -35.25 0.21 -22.78
N GLY A 623 -35.55 1.27 -22.02
CA GLY A 623 -36.62 1.29 -21.03
C GLY A 623 -36.34 0.51 -19.74
N ASN A 624 -35.14 -0.04 -19.58
CA ASN A 624 -34.65 -0.75 -18.38
C ASN A 624 -33.20 -0.37 -18.06
N GLU A 625 -32.83 0.89 -18.27
CA GLU A 625 -31.44 1.38 -18.21
C GLU A 625 -30.80 1.15 -16.84
N TRP A 626 -31.62 1.14 -15.78
CA TRP A 626 -31.25 0.80 -14.41
C TRP A 626 -30.54 -0.55 -14.28
N LEU A 627 -30.74 -1.49 -15.23
CA LEU A 627 -30.01 -2.76 -15.26
C LEU A 627 -28.51 -2.61 -15.52
N LEU A 628 -28.08 -1.51 -16.15
CA LEU A 628 -26.69 -1.31 -16.59
C LEU A 628 -25.95 -0.28 -15.73
N GLU A 629 -26.60 0.34 -14.75
CA GLU A 629 -25.98 1.29 -13.83
C GLU A 629 -24.85 0.62 -13.01
N GLY A 630 -23.66 1.24 -13.02
CA GLY A 630 -22.49 0.72 -12.30
C GLY A 630 -21.82 -0.49 -12.96
N GLN A 631 -22.24 -0.89 -14.18
CA GLN A 631 -21.66 -2.00 -14.92
C GLN A 631 -20.88 -1.51 -16.14
N ILE A 632 -20.01 -2.36 -16.71
CA ILE A 632 -19.26 -2.07 -17.94
C ILE A 632 -20.14 -2.48 -19.14
N PRO A 633 -20.76 -1.54 -19.88
CA PRO A 633 -21.75 -1.87 -20.89
C PRO A 633 -21.12 -2.12 -22.27
N SER A 634 -19.80 -2.27 -22.38
CA SER A 634 -19.13 -2.51 -23.65
C SER A 634 -17.75 -3.15 -23.46
N GLY A 635 -17.26 -3.88 -24.46
CA GLY A 635 -15.92 -4.44 -24.44
C GLY A 635 -15.41 -4.77 -25.85
N ASP A 636 -14.12 -5.07 -25.95
CA ASP A 636 -13.47 -5.44 -27.21
C ASP A 636 -13.48 -6.96 -27.44
N ILE A 637 -13.43 -7.35 -28.71
CA ILE A 637 -13.33 -8.72 -29.19
C ILE A 637 -12.02 -8.82 -29.95
N GLU A 638 -10.95 -9.15 -29.21
CA GLU A 638 -9.61 -9.28 -29.78
C GLU A 638 -9.43 -10.61 -30.51
N ASN A 639 -10.10 -11.67 -30.03
CA ASN A 639 -10.01 -12.99 -30.61
C ASN A 639 -11.35 -13.75 -30.49
N ILE A 640 -11.91 -14.12 -31.63
CA ILE A 640 -13.16 -14.89 -31.73
C ILE A 640 -12.98 -16.34 -31.24
N SER A 641 -11.77 -16.90 -31.34
CA SER A 641 -11.47 -18.26 -30.84
C SER A 641 -11.56 -18.38 -29.32
N ASN A 642 -11.41 -17.26 -28.58
CA ASN A 642 -11.44 -17.25 -27.11
C ASN A 642 -12.86 -17.20 -26.53
N GLN A 643 -13.91 -17.14 -27.37
CA GLN A 643 -15.33 -17.18 -26.97
C GLN A 643 -15.66 -16.25 -25.77
N PRO A 644 -15.59 -14.92 -25.96
CA PRO A 644 -15.69 -13.97 -24.85
C PRO A 644 -17.01 -14.12 -24.08
N THR A 645 -16.90 -14.06 -22.76
CA THR A 645 -18.05 -14.10 -21.84
C THR A 645 -18.37 -12.69 -21.36
N ILE A 646 -19.61 -12.24 -21.58
CA ILE A 646 -20.13 -10.97 -21.10
C ILE A 646 -20.90 -11.24 -19.81
N SER A 647 -20.57 -10.54 -18.73
CA SER A 647 -21.27 -10.67 -17.45
C SER A 647 -22.22 -9.51 -17.22
N LEU A 648 -23.40 -9.81 -16.69
CA LEU A 648 -24.41 -8.83 -16.26
C LEU A 648 -24.88 -9.20 -14.86
N GLN A 649 -24.63 -8.33 -13.89
CA GLN A 649 -25.16 -8.50 -12.54
C GLN A 649 -26.58 -7.91 -12.45
N ILE A 650 -27.53 -8.64 -11.89
CA ILE A 650 -28.88 -8.10 -11.66
C ILE A 650 -28.82 -7.20 -10.40
N PRO A 651 -29.17 -5.90 -10.49
CA PRO A 651 -29.13 -5.00 -9.34
C PRO A 651 -30.01 -5.46 -8.17
N GLY A 652 -29.60 -5.17 -6.94
CA GLY A 652 -30.37 -5.52 -5.73
C GLY A 652 -31.73 -4.79 -5.65
N ASN A 653 -31.82 -3.59 -6.23
CA ASN A 653 -32.98 -2.70 -6.26
C ASN A 653 -33.65 -2.71 -7.64
N CYS A 654 -34.20 -3.86 -8.06
CA CYS A 654 -34.85 -3.99 -9.36
C CYS A 654 -36.09 -3.08 -9.49
N LEU A 655 -36.11 -2.22 -10.53
CA LEU A 655 -37.23 -1.31 -10.78
C LEU A 655 -38.38 -1.94 -11.59
N SER A 656 -38.15 -3.10 -12.20
CA SER A 656 -39.15 -3.89 -12.94
C SER A 656 -38.90 -5.39 -12.74
N LEU A 657 -39.97 -6.19 -12.81
CA LEU A 657 -39.90 -7.66 -12.78
C LEU A 657 -39.71 -8.29 -14.16
N THR A 658 -39.81 -7.50 -15.22
CA THR A 658 -39.51 -7.91 -16.59
C THR A 658 -38.62 -6.88 -17.23
N ALA A 659 -37.60 -7.33 -17.95
CA ALA A 659 -36.69 -6.46 -18.65
C ALA A 659 -36.15 -7.13 -19.91
N VAL A 660 -35.61 -6.35 -20.85
CA VAL A 660 -34.94 -6.88 -22.03
C VAL A 660 -33.55 -6.27 -22.11
N VAL A 661 -32.54 -7.12 -22.09
CA VAL A 661 -31.16 -6.71 -22.34
C VAL A 661 -30.81 -7.05 -23.77
N THR A 662 -30.15 -6.12 -24.43
CA THR A 662 -29.78 -6.23 -25.83
C THR A 662 -28.26 -6.19 -25.95
N ILE A 663 -27.69 -7.25 -26.50
CA ILE A 663 -26.26 -7.40 -26.77
C ILE A 663 -26.02 -7.11 -28.25
N SER A 664 -25.42 -5.97 -28.55
CA SER A 664 -24.98 -5.62 -29.91
C SER A 664 -23.52 -6.04 -30.08
N VAL A 665 -23.20 -6.70 -31.18
CA VAL A 665 -21.81 -7.07 -31.51
C VAL A 665 -21.45 -6.50 -32.87
N PHE A 666 -20.25 -5.95 -32.99
CA PHE A 666 -19.68 -5.36 -34.20
C PHE A 666 -18.34 -6.02 -34.49
N LEU A 667 -18.25 -6.72 -35.62
CA LEU A 667 -17.02 -7.35 -36.09
C LEU A 667 -16.50 -6.63 -37.33
N TYR A 668 -15.20 -6.35 -37.32
CA TYR A 668 -14.45 -5.85 -38.46
C TYR A 668 -13.54 -6.98 -38.93
N TYR A 669 -13.78 -7.51 -40.13
CA TYR A 669 -12.99 -8.60 -40.69
C TYR A 669 -12.75 -8.42 -42.19
N CYS A 670 -11.64 -8.95 -42.67
CA CYS A 670 -11.27 -8.92 -44.08
C CYS A 670 -11.37 -10.32 -44.69
N SER A 671 -11.88 -10.41 -45.92
CA SER A 671 -11.88 -11.64 -46.70
C SER A 671 -10.48 -11.88 -47.28
N ALA A 672 -9.99 -13.13 -47.21
CA ALA A 672 -8.70 -13.52 -47.77
C ALA A 672 -8.64 -13.34 -49.30
N ASP A 673 -9.76 -13.42 -50.01
CA ASP A 673 -9.79 -13.53 -51.48
C ASP A 673 -9.95 -12.19 -52.20
N SER A 674 -10.39 -11.14 -51.52
CA SER A 674 -10.78 -9.86 -52.15
C SER A 674 -10.07 -8.63 -51.61
N SER A 675 -9.20 -8.76 -50.61
CA SER A 675 -8.57 -7.62 -49.90
C SER A 675 -9.57 -6.56 -49.39
N ALA A 676 -10.86 -6.88 -49.37
CA ALA A 676 -11.93 -6.01 -48.91
C ALA A 676 -12.22 -6.31 -47.44
N CYS A 677 -12.20 -5.27 -46.61
CA CYS A 677 -12.58 -5.33 -45.20
C CYS A 677 -14.01 -4.84 -45.04
N MET A 678 -14.78 -5.53 -44.19
CA MET A 678 -16.18 -5.22 -43.93
C MET A 678 -16.43 -5.09 -42.44
N MET A 679 -17.38 -4.21 -42.08
CA MET A 679 -18.00 -4.19 -40.77
C MET A 679 -19.34 -4.92 -40.85
N LYS A 680 -19.55 -5.90 -39.97
CA LYS A 680 -20.84 -6.54 -39.75
C LYS A 680 -21.23 -6.37 -38.29
N GLY A 681 -22.54 -6.33 -38.06
CA GLY A 681 -23.06 -6.36 -36.70
C GLY A 681 -24.24 -7.30 -36.57
N ILE A 682 -24.47 -7.74 -35.34
CA ILE A 682 -25.60 -8.56 -34.92
C ILE A 682 -26.14 -8.06 -33.59
N LEU A 683 -27.45 -8.22 -33.41
CA LEU A 683 -28.17 -7.90 -32.19
C LEU A 683 -28.72 -9.19 -31.57
N PHE A 684 -28.48 -9.41 -30.27
CA PHE A 684 -29.15 -10.43 -29.48
C PHE A 684 -30.07 -9.75 -28.47
N ARG A 685 -31.33 -10.17 -28.39
CA ARG A 685 -32.30 -9.66 -27.41
C ARG A 685 -32.58 -10.77 -26.40
N GLN A 686 -32.17 -10.55 -25.16
CA GLN A 686 -32.40 -11.44 -24.03
C GLN A 686 -33.54 -10.90 -23.17
N PRO A 687 -34.73 -11.52 -23.19
CA PRO A 687 -35.77 -11.23 -22.21
C PRO A 687 -35.37 -11.79 -20.84
N LEU A 688 -35.59 -11.00 -19.79
CA LEU A 688 -35.34 -11.36 -18.40
C LEU A 688 -36.65 -11.34 -17.62
N GLN A 689 -36.83 -12.35 -16.75
CA GLN A 689 -37.89 -12.39 -15.76
C GLN A 689 -37.26 -12.42 -14.36
N ILE A 690 -37.53 -11.38 -13.56
CA ILE A 690 -36.87 -11.21 -12.26
C ILE A 690 -37.80 -11.72 -11.17
N THR A 691 -37.28 -12.61 -10.32
CA THR A 691 -38.03 -13.23 -9.21
C THR A 691 -37.26 -13.13 -7.90
N TYR A 692 -37.95 -12.86 -6.79
CA TYR A 692 -37.35 -12.77 -5.45
C TYR A 692 -37.12 -14.14 -4.77
N THR A 693 -37.55 -15.23 -5.41
CA THR A 693 -37.20 -16.61 -5.03
C THR A 693 -35.92 -17.01 -5.75
N GLN A 694 -34.92 -17.56 -5.04
CA GLN A 694 -33.66 -17.98 -5.64
C GLN A 694 -33.91 -19.09 -6.69
N PRO A 695 -33.68 -18.85 -7.99
CA PRO A 695 -33.52 -19.95 -8.92
C PRO A 695 -32.17 -20.65 -8.64
N GLY A 696 -32.08 -21.95 -8.94
CA GLY A 696 -30.81 -22.67 -8.89
C GLY A 696 -29.75 -22.07 -9.84
N TYR A 697 -28.55 -22.65 -9.84
CA TYR A 697 -27.47 -22.28 -10.76
C TYR A 697 -27.98 -22.16 -12.21
N ILE A 698 -27.67 -21.03 -12.87
CA ILE A 698 -28.06 -20.75 -14.26
C ILE A 698 -26.85 -20.98 -15.14
N ASP A 699 -26.97 -21.89 -16.11
CA ASP A 699 -25.95 -22.10 -17.12
C ASP A 699 -25.73 -20.84 -17.98
N PRO A 700 -24.50 -20.57 -18.45
CA PRO A 700 -24.23 -19.43 -19.33
C PRO A 700 -25.11 -19.45 -20.59
N VAL A 701 -25.71 -18.32 -20.91
CA VAL A 701 -26.53 -18.14 -22.11
C VAL A 701 -25.62 -18.07 -23.32
N GLU A 702 -25.82 -18.95 -24.29
CA GLU A 702 -24.98 -18.97 -25.49
C GLU A 702 -25.52 -18.04 -26.59
N LEU A 703 -24.68 -17.09 -27.01
CA LEU A 703 -24.95 -16.16 -28.09
C LEU A 703 -24.25 -16.68 -29.36
N ARG A 704 -24.96 -17.52 -30.13
CA ARG A 704 -24.39 -18.17 -31.33
C ARG A 704 -24.76 -17.45 -32.62
N TYR A 705 -23.79 -17.18 -33.48
CA TYR A 705 -24.05 -16.70 -34.85
C TYR A 705 -22.89 -16.95 -35.82
N VAL A 706 -23.21 -17.18 -37.09
CA VAL A 706 -22.24 -17.35 -38.18
C VAL A 706 -22.41 -16.19 -39.15
N PHE A 707 -21.34 -15.41 -39.37
CA PHE A 707 -21.33 -14.17 -40.16
C PHE A 707 -21.19 -14.37 -41.66
#